data_AF-A0AA36MPF9-F1
#
_entry.id   AF-A0AA36MPF9-F1
#
_cell.length_a   1.000
_cell.length_b   1.000
_cell.length_c   1.000
_cell.angle_alpha   90.00
_cell.angle_beta   90.00
_cell.angle_gamma   90.00
#
_symmetry.space_group_name_H-M   'P 1'
#
loop_
_entity.id
_entity.type
_entity.pdbx_description
1 polymer ?
#
loop_
_entity_poly.entity_id
_entity_poly.type
_entity_poly.pdbx_seq_one_letter_code
_entity_poly.pdbx_strand_id
1 'polypeptide(L)'
;MRRRRTALCFGFWVPRRSRTGTTEYDRSKQAVWSRLEGVEPGKPSSWERGDMMMKQQIPSDLLSNCAPLRGALDDLLGEGRWSMGEDLGWAPLRFPAAPKIRREGVEPARVEVPRSYHLDGSWYQHHLFCPQQAIIVCPVLTGTALGAGGTALKLGSHFAMAEDLAQAEAEGGMDHASLCRRAQALDVERYPELEIYCEAGDVLLLHPHVAHSSTTNVRCGAPVRLALTKRAYWVAGPAPSVETLAPVELAMSWAALSPERPPLGRLLSLAEAALAEAADGRVLRWRALRAMDFEVPFATKEDVDALLQDDECDLGGRLLSPQLLASTLTRLARPGRLQRLGLARCGLGPAGACALGKALRDAVPAPRELLLQGNCLGDGGVVGLLAAAGRSLGAVEVLSLSGNGLSAVAAEALAAAAAPGLGAHLKLSENRIGPEGAHALAALAHRCGRLELRGCPLQDSFCAALKEQQNCSLEALDLEATGATDASCGLIAELFAAQGASAPGPRLKLVRLSLRGCRVTDAGARALAREAAGRLCRLDLGRNAVGDAGLEALAHAGGGELLLGTNRVGDRGFLSLLGAAEGDESWELGFVNLTSNLLTSTSVDAAAAFLRQRAASGGRLGLLGLDLTYNDASVASVRDFRAAAAAAAAVFPQVRACHFTAGCG
;
A
#
# COMPACT_ATOMS: atom_id res chain seq x y z
N MET A 1 -29.56 2.12 5.03
CA MET A 1 -28.38 1.38 5.54
C MET A 1 -27.05 1.73 4.86
N ARG A 2 -27.04 2.33 3.65
CA ARG A 2 -25.82 2.71 2.90
C ARG A 2 -24.82 3.66 3.61
N ARG A 3 -25.27 4.50 4.56
CA ARG A 3 -24.45 5.57 5.19
C ARG A 3 -23.74 5.22 6.51
N ARG A 4 -23.79 3.95 6.98
CA ARG A 4 -23.31 3.58 8.33
C ARG A 4 -21.88 3.01 8.37
N ARG A 5 -21.28 2.70 7.21
CA ARG A 5 -20.02 1.92 7.09
C ARG A 5 -18.75 2.77 6.92
N THR A 6 -18.89 4.09 6.86
CA THR A 6 -17.92 5.02 6.26
C THR A 6 -16.92 5.66 7.23
N ALA A 7 -17.14 5.59 8.55
CA ALA A 7 -16.37 6.39 9.51
C ALA A 7 -15.06 5.74 10.02
N LEU A 8 -14.81 4.44 9.82
CA LEU A 8 -13.61 3.79 10.36
C LEU A 8 -12.28 4.18 9.67
N CYS A 9 -12.34 4.97 8.60
CA CYS A 9 -11.18 5.37 7.79
C CYS A 9 -10.29 6.47 8.39
N PHE A 10 -10.67 7.03 9.54
CA PHE A 10 -9.94 8.14 10.18
C PHE A 10 -9.39 7.79 11.55
N GLY A 11 -9.59 6.54 11.99
CA GLY A 11 -9.18 6.08 13.29
C GLY A 11 -10.21 6.32 14.39
N PHE A 12 -11.44 6.73 14.07
CA PHE A 12 -12.51 6.98 15.04
C PHE A 12 -13.93 6.87 14.45
N TRP A 13 -14.98 6.76 15.26
CA TRP A 13 -16.37 6.62 14.81
C TRP A 13 -17.36 7.47 15.63
N VAL A 14 -18.26 8.20 14.95
CA VAL A 14 -19.23 9.12 15.58
C VAL A 14 -20.67 8.55 15.57
N PRO A 15 -21.23 8.14 16.72
CA PRO A 15 -22.60 7.67 16.81
C PRO A 15 -23.61 8.78 16.47
N ARG A 16 -24.59 8.51 15.59
CA ARG A 16 -25.69 9.47 15.30
C ARG A 16 -26.55 9.79 16.53
N ARG A 17 -26.68 8.87 17.47
CA ARG A 17 -27.34 9.06 18.77
C ARG A 17 -26.37 8.60 19.85
N SER A 18 -25.65 9.52 20.48
CA SER A 18 -24.65 9.21 21.52
C SER A 18 -25.09 9.59 22.93
N ARG A 19 -26.21 10.32 23.08
CA ARG A 19 -26.68 10.72 24.41
C ARG A 19 -27.31 9.54 25.13
N THR A 20 -26.62 9.08 26.18
CA THR A 20 -27.25 8.42 27.32
C THR A 20 -28.26 9.37 27.97
N GLY A 21 -29.19 8.85 28.76
CA GLY A 21 -29.96 9.70 29.67
C GLY A 21 -29.00 10.42 30.62
N THR A 22 -29.29 11.68 30.96
CA THR A 22 -28.47 12.50 31.87
C THR A 22 -28.20 11.81 33.22
N THR A 23 -29.15 11.00 33.68
CA THR A 23 -29.09 10.32 34.98
C THR A 23 -27.95 9.30 35.14
N GLU A 24 -27.65 8.50 34.13
CA GLU A 24 -26.61 7.44 34.25
C GLU A 24 -25.21 8.04 34.27
N TYR A 25 -25.06 9.10 33.48
CA TYR A 25 -23.82 9.85 33.36
C TYR A 25 -23.48 10.60 34.65
N ASP A 26 -24.47 11.23 35.27
CA ASP A 26 -24.32 11.89 36.56
C ASP A 26 -23.94 10.90 37.66
N ARG A 27 -24.51 9.68 37.66
CA ARG A 27 -24.11 8.61 38.59
C ARG A 27 -22.65 8.20 38.40
N SER A 28 -22.21 7.95 37.16
CA SER A 28 -20.81 7.58 36.89
C SER A 28 -19.85 8.71 37.26
N LYS A 29 -20.20 9.96 36.96
CA LYS A 29 -19.46 11.14 37.38
C LYS A 29 -19.36 11.24 38.90
N GLN A 30 -20.46 11.01 39.62
CA GLN A 30 -20.47 11.00 41.09
C GLN A 30 -19.62 9.86 41.65
N ALA A 31 -19.66 8.67 41.05
CA ALA A 31 -18.87 7.51 41.47
C ALA A 31 -17.35 7.69 41.28
N VAL A 32 -16.95 8.50 40.29
CA VAL A 32 -15.57 8.95 40.08
C VAL A 32 -15.17 9.95 41.17
N TRP A 33 -15.99 10.99 41.40
CA TRP A 33 -15.71 11.99 42.43
C TRP A 33 -15.66 11.43 43.85
N SER A 34 -16.54 10.48 44.20
CA SER A 34 -16.60 9.89 45.53
C SER A 34 -15.36 9.08 45.93
N ARG A 35 -14.50 8.74 44.95
CA ARG A 35 -13.25 8.00 45.19
C ARG A 35 -12.03 8.90 45.27
N LEU A 36 -12.17 10.20 45.01
CA LEU A 36 -11.06 11.14 45.09
C LEU A 36 -10.90 11.66 46.52
N GLU A 37 -9.98 11.06 47.27
CA GLU A 37 -9.64 11.53 48.60
C GLU A 37 -8.89 12.87 48.56
N GLY A 38 -9.40 13.85 49.30
CA GLY A 38 -8.78 15.18 49.42
C GLY A 38 -8.97 16.10 48.22
N VAL A 39 -9.82 15.73 47.26
CA VAL A 39 -10.14 16.54 46.06
C VAL A 39 -11.64 16.73 45.96
N GLU A 40 -12.11 17.97 46.05
CA GLU A 40 -13.53 18.29 46.06
C GLU A 40 -14.00 18.82 44.68
N PRO A 41 -15.16 18.34 44.16
CA PRO A 41 -15.77 18.92 42.98
C PRO A 41 -16.15 20.39 43.24
N GLY A 42 -15.70 21.31 42.38
CA GLY A 42 -16.02 22.74 42.47
C GLY A 42 -15.18 23.55 43.46
N LYS A 43 -14.15 22.97 44.09
CA LYS A 43 -13.21 23.68 44.98
C LYS A 43 -11.79 23.63 44.42
N PRO A 44 -11.40 24.60 43.55
CA PRO A 44 -10.09 24.60 42.90
C PRO A 44 -8.89 24.55 43.84
N SER A 45 -9.03 25.07 45.06
CA SER A 45 -7.98 25.00 46.09
C SER A 45 -7.65 23.59 46.56
N SER A 46 -8.47 22.58 46.24
CA SER A 46 -8.21 21.17 46.55
C SER A 46 -7.46 20.42 45.42
N TRP A 47 -7.19 21.09 44.29
CA TRP A 47 -6.66 20.47 43.07
C TRP A 47 -5.14 20.56 42.95
N GLU A 48 -4.42 20.36 44.06
CA GLU A 48 -2.96 20.52 44.11
C GLU A 48 -2.18 19.35 43.48
N ARG A 49 -2.83 18.19 43.28
CA ARG A 49 -2.19 16.93 42.86
C ARG A 49 -1.87 16.82 41.35
N GLY A 50 -2.15 17.86 40.56
CA GLY A 50 -1.95 17.82 39.10
C GLY A 50 -2.79 16.72 38.43
N ASP A 51 -2.42 16.34 37.20
CA ASP A 51 -3.13 15.34 36.41
C ASP A 51 -3.15 13.95 37.08
N MET A 52 -4.33 13.33 37.16
CA MET A 52 -4.53 12.04 37.83
C MET A 52 -5.05 10.97 36.86
N MET A 53 -4.68 9.72 37.09
CA MET A 53 -5.21 8.56 36.39
C MET A 53 -5.76 7.58 37.43
N MET A 54 -7.06 7.29 37.38
CA MET A 54 -7.67 6.27 38.23
C MET A 54 -7.81 4.94 37.49
N LYS A 55 -7.49 3.84 38.18
CA LYS A 55 -7.53 2.47 37.65
C LYS A 55 -8.90 1.81 37.92
N GLN A 56 -9.16 0.74 37.17
CA GLN A 56 -10.33 -0.15 37.24
C GLN A 56 -10.79 -0.47 38.68
N GLN A 57 -12.10 -0.75 38.84
CA GLN A 57 -12.90 -1.00 40.07
C GLN A 57 -13.96 0.07 40.40
N ILE A 58 -14.42 0.85 39.42
CA ILE A 58 -15.68 1.60 39.55
C ILE A 58 -16.78 0.83 38.82
N PRO A 59 -17.66 0.08 39.53
CA PRO A 59 -18.79 -0.58 38.90
C PRO A 59 -19.65 0.44 38.17
N SER A 60 -20.06 0.12 36.94
CA SER A 60 -20.92 0.99 36.18
C SER A 60 -21.64 0.28 35.05
N ASP A 61 -22.95 0.43 35.06
CA ASP A 61 -23.83 -0.08 34.02
C ASP A 61 -24.01 0.92 32.85
N LEU A 62 -23.38 2.10 32.94
CA LEU A 62 -23.46 3.21 31.95
C LEU A 62 -23.33 2.75 30.51
N LEU A 63 -22.42 1.82 30.25
CA LEU A 63 -22.09 1.37 28.90
C LEU A 63 -22.79 0.06 28.52
N SER A 64 -23.19 -0.73 29.51
CA SER A 64 -23.97 -1.96 29.34
C SER A 64 -25.42 -1.64 28.95
N ASN A 65 -25.98 -0.56 29.49
CA ASN A 65 -27.41 -0.20 29.32
C ASN A 65 -27.67 0.93 28.30
N CYS A 66 -26.63 1.50 27.70
CA CYS A 66 -26.78 2.51 26.66
C CYS A 66 -27.15 1.86 25.32
N ALA A 67 -28.45 1.70 25.04
CA ALA A 67 -28.94 1.10 23.80
C ALA A 67 -28.36 1.74 22.51
N PRO A 68 -28.17 3.08 22.42
CA PRO A 68 -27.52 3.69 21.26
C PRO A 68 -26.03 3.32 21.08
N LEU A 69 -25.28 3.18 22.18
CA LEU A 69 -23.88 2.73 22.14
C LEU A 69 -23.78 1.23 21.87
N ARG A 70 -24.71 0.42 22.37
CA ARG A 70 -24.76 -1.00 22.07
C ARG A 70 -25.00 -1.22 20.58
N GLY A 71 -26.03 -0.58 20.01
CA GLY A 71 -26.31 -0.68 18.57
C GLY A 71 -25.17 -0.15 17.70
N ALA A 72 -24.40 0.83 18.19
CA ALA A 72 -23.18 1.30 17.55
C ALA A 72 -22.08 0.23 17.49
N LEU A 73 -21.84 -0.44 18.62
CA LEU A 73 -20.86 -1.51 18.72
C LEU A 73 -21.29 -2.74 17.93
N ASP A 74 -22.58 -3.08 17.93
CA ASP A 74 -23.14 -4.14 17.08
C ASP A 74 -22.95 -3.83 15.59
N ASP A 75 -23.20 -2.59 15.17
CA ASP A 75 -22.98 -2.14 13.80
C ASP A 75 -21.48 -2.24 13.39
N LEU A 76 -20.53 -2.11 14.32
CA LEU A 76 -19.08 -2.08 14.05
C LEU A 76 -18.35 -3.41 14.25
N LEU A 77 -18.79 -4.19 15.24
CA LEU A 77 -18.15 -5.41 15.73
C LEU A 77 -18.97 -6.66 15.40
N GLY A 78 -20.23 -6.50 15.00
CA GLY A 78 -21.18 -7.59 14.81
C GLY A 78 -21.90 -7.94 16.12
N GLU A 79 -23.21 -8.13 16.03
CA GLU A 79 -24.06 -8.52 17.16
C GLU A 79 -23.56 -9.83 17.80
N GLY A 80 -23.42 -9.84 19.13
CA GLY A 80 -22.97 -11.01 19.90
C GLY A 80 -21.48 -11.35 19.81
N ARG A 81 -20.68 -10.62 19.03
CA ARG A 81 -19.24 -10.87 18.85
C ARG A 81 -18.33 -10.15 19.83
N TRP A 82 -18.86 -9.21 20.59
CA TRP A 82 -18.07 -8.36 21.47
C TRP A 82 -18.59 -8.42 22.90
N SER A 83 -17.69 -8.19 23.83
CA SER A 83 -17.98 -8.05 25.25
C SER A 83 -17.16 -6.90 25.82
N MET A 84 -17.61 -6.40 26.96
CA MET A 84 -17.03 -5.26 27.64
C MET A 84 -17.25 -5.47 29.14
N GLY A 85 -16.23 -5.20 29.95
CA GLY A 85 -16.30 -5.44 31.40
C GLY A 85 -17.37 -4.59 32.09
N GLU A 86 -17.63 -4.80 33.38
CA GLU A 86 -18.66 -4.08 34.15
C GLU A 86 -18.14 -2.81 34.86
N ASP A 87 -16.84 -2.48 34.70
CA ASP A 87 -16.23 -1.28 35.31
C ASP A 87 -16.20 -0.04 34.40
N LEU A 88 -15.87 1.13 34.91
CA LEU A 88 -15.68 2.35 34.10
C LEU A 88 -14.36 2.39 33.30
N GLY A 89 -13.55 1.33 33.33
CA GLY A 89 -12.21 1.33 32.76
C GLY A 89 -11.26 2.28 33.51
N TRP A 90 -10.42 2.99 32.77
CA TRP A 90 -9.53 4.01 33.31
C TRP A 90 -10.18 5.38 33.26
N ALA A 91 -10.02 6.18 34.30
CA ALA A 91 -10.55 7.55 34.35
C ALA A 91 -9.39 8.56 34.39
N PRO A 92 -8.93 9.06 33.23
CA PRO A 92 -8.03 10.20 33.18
C PRO A 92 -8.73 11.49 33.62
N LEU A 93 -8.22 12.08 34.70
CA LEU A 93 -8.61 13.39 35.21
C LEU A 93 -7.57 14.43 34.80
N ARG A 94 -8.03 15.52 34.19
CA ARG A 94 -7.16 16.66 33.83
C ARG A 94 -7.62 17.90 34.56
N PHE A 95 -6.79 18.33 35.51
CA PHE A 95 -7.07 19.52 36.32
C PHE A 95 -6.59 20.77 35.59
N PRO A 96 -7.31 21.89 35.71
CA PRO A 96 -6.85 23.17 35.19
C PRO A 96 -5.44 23.50 35.66
N ALA A 97 -4.59 23.94 34.74
CA ALA A 97 -3.24 24.41 35.04
C ALA A 97 -3.27 25.52 36.11
N ALA A 98 -2.33 25.46 37.06
CA ALA A 98 -2.22 26.46 38.13
C ALA A 98 -1.90 27.85 37.56
N PRO A 99 -2.36 28.95 38.20
CA PRO A 99 -2.12 30.33 37.74
C PRO A 99 -0.62 30.66 37.54
N LYS A 100 0.26 30.02 38.33
CA LYS A 100 1.73 30.23 38.32
C LYS A 100 2.43 29.81 37.02
N ILE A 101 1.75 29.08 36.12
CA ILE A 101 2.34 28.62 34.84
C ILE A 101 2.25 29.71 33.74
N ARG A 102 1.50 30.81 33.96
CA ARG A 102 1.45 31.92 32.99
C ARG A 102 2.57 32.95 33.19
N ARG A 103 3.18 33.38 32.08
CA ARG A 103 3.57 34.78 31.89
C ARG A 103 2.28 35.60 31.78
N GLU A 104 2.13 36.66 32.58
CA GLU A 104 0.94 37.52 32.59
C GLU A 104 0.59 38.01 31.17
N GLY A 105 -0.68 37.90 30.78
CA GLY A 105 -1.23 38.55 29.58
C GLY A 105 -1.48 37.69 28.33
N VAL A 106 -1.11 36.40 28.28
CA VAL A 106 -1.34 35.55 27.09
C VAL A 106 -2.42 34.49 27.37
N GLU A 107 -3.64 34.68 26.86
CA GLU A 107 -4.59 33.59 26.63
C GLU A 107 -3.88 32.52 25.78
N PRO A 108 -3.77 31.24 26.20
CA PRO A 108 -3.16 30.23 25.36
C PRO A 108 -4.07 30.01 24.15
N ALA A 109 -3.77 30.71 23.06
CA ALA A 109 -4.30 30.43 21.73
C ALA A 109 -3.75 29.11 21.15
N ARG A 110 -3.10 28.27 21.98
CA ARG A 110 -2.30 27.12 21.54
C ARG A 110 -2.61 25.90 22.40
N VAL A 111 -3.03 24.82 21.75
CA VAL A 111 -3.05 23.47 22.31
C VAL A 111 -1.60 23.03 22.55
N GLU A 112 -1.29 22.57 23.76
CA GLU A 112 0.03 21.98 24.03
C GLU A 112 0.10 20.61 23.35
N VAL A 113 1.07 20.44 22.45
CA VAL A 113 1.25 19.22 21.67
C VAL A 113 1.79 18.09 22.57
N PRO A 114 1.06 16.97 22.74
CA PRO A 114 1.52 15.87 23.59
C PRO A 114 2.74 15.18 22.99
N ARG A 115 3.73 14.85 23.82
CA ARG A 115 4.90 14.04 23.39
C ARG A 115 4.70 12.53 23.55
N SER A 116 3.60 12.10 24.15
CA SER A 116 3.34 10.71 24.56
C SER A 116 2.21 10.05 23.75
N TYR A 117 2.30 10.09 22.42
CA TYR A 117 1.42 9.30 21.57
C TYR A 117 1.62 7.80 21.81
N HIS A 118 0.52 7.07 21.93
CA HIS A 118 0.50 5.63 22.20
C HIS A 118 -0.73 4.96 21.56
N LEU A 119 -0.74 3.62 21.66
CA LEU A 119 -1.90 2.76 21.42
C LEU A 119 -2.23 2.05 22.74
N ASP A 120 -3.49 1.78 23.03
CA ASP A 120 -3.87 1.01 24.23
C ASP A 120 -3.53 -0.47 24.06
N GLY A 121 -2.96 -1.12 25.10
CA GLY A 121 -2.68 -2.56 25.06
C GLY A 121 -1.38 -3.05 25.72
N SER A 122 -0.87 -2.38 26.75
CA SER A 122 0.47 -2.66 27.32
C SER A 122 0.67 -4.05 27.95
N TRP A 123 -0.37 -4.88 28.01
CA TRP A 123 -0.40 -6.20 28.64
C TRP A 123 -0.53 -7.36 27.63
N TYR A 124 -0.41 -7.11 26.33
CA TYR A 124 -0.39 -8.14 25.30
C TYR A 124 0.54 -7.77 24.13
N GLN A 125 0.88 -8.77 23.33
CA GLN A 125 1.57 -8.59 22.07
C GLN A 125 0.57 -8.15 20.99
N HIS A 126 0.88 -7.07 20.29
CA HIS A 126 -0.05 -6.49 19.33
C HIS A 126 0.07 -7.17 17.97
N HIS A 127 -1.10 -7.49 17.43
CA HIS A 127 -1.30 -8.06 16.11
C HIS A 127 -2.24 -7.15 15.31
N LEU A 128 -2.24 -7.29 13.98
CA LEU A 128 -3.20 -6.60 13.11
C LEU A 128 -4.64 -6.91 13.55
N PHE A 129 -4.92 -8.18 13.88
CA PHE A 129 -6.18 -8.63 14.48
C PHE A 129 -5.95 -9.05 15.93
N CYS A 130 -6.20 -8.14 16.86
CA CYS A 130 -5.96 -8.39 18.28
C CYS A 130 -7.26 -8.82 18.99
N PRO A 131 -7.39 -10.10 19.44
CA PRO A 131 -8.59 -10.56 20.14
C PRO A 131 -8.83 -9.79 21.46
N GLN A 132 -7.76 -9.28 22.08
CA GLN A 132 -7.79 -8.57 23.35
C GLN A 132 -8.39 -7.15 23.25
N GLN A 133 -8.50 -6.57 22.04
CA GLN A 133 -9.01 -5.21 21.84
C GLN A 133 -9.65 -5.05 20.46
N ALA A 134 -10.98 -4.97 20.44
CA ALA A 134 -11.77 -4.77 19.24
C ALA A 134 -11.88 -3.29 18.86
N ILE A 135 -12.21 -2.44 19.83
CA ILE A 135 -12.32 -0.99 19.67
C ILE A 135 -12.10 -0.31 21.03
N ILE A 136 -11.56 0.91 20.99
CA ILE A 136 -11.40 1.76 22.17
C ILE A 136 -12.68 2.61 22.31
N VAL A 137 -13.23 2.65 23.52
CA VAL A 137 -14.46 3.34 23.88
C VAL A 137 -14.12 4.42 24.89
N CYS A 138 -14.34 5.68 24.51
CA CYS A 138 -13.98 6.86 25.31
C CYS A 138 -15.21 7.72 25.66
N PRO A 139 -15.99 7.37 26.70
CA PRO A 139 -17.06 8.22 27.22
C PRO A 139 -16.51 9.48 27.89
N VAL A 140 -17.01 10.65 27.50
CA VAL A 140 -16.59 11.94 28.07
C VAL A 140 -17.57 12.33 29.14
N LEU A 141 -17.17 12.36 30.43
CA LEU A 141 -17.93 12.63 31.68
C LEU A 141 -18.05 14.12 32.09
N THR A 142 -17.18 14.97 31.57
CA THR A 142 -17.36 16.43 31.55
C THR A 142 -16.95 16.95 30.19
N GLY A 143 -17.77 17.83 29.62
CA GLY A 143 -17.46 18.43 28.34
C GLY A 143 -16.14 19.19 28.40
N THR A 144 -15.31 19.03 27.37
CA THR A 144 -14.09 19.81 27.23
C THR A 144 -14.40 21.09 26.49
N ALA A 145 -13.64 22.16 26.71
CA ALA A 145 -13.58 23.30 25.79
C ALA A 145 -12.18 23.30 25.15
N LEU A 146 -11.94 24.14 24.15
CA LEU A 146 -10.60 24.34 23.56
C LEU A 146 -9.54 24.57 24.66
N GLY A 147 -8.52 23.71 24.73
CA GLY A 147 -7.47 23.80 25.76
C GLY A 147 -7.88 23.33 27.16
N ALA A 148 -8.97 22.57 27.29
CA ALA A 148 -9.43 21.99 28.56
C ALA A 148 -9.08 20.50 28.73
N GLY A 149 -8.08 19.97 28.02
CA GLY A 149 -7.59 18.60 28.18
C GLY A 149 -8.38 17.52 27.43
N GLY A 150 -8.57 17.68 26.11
CA GLY A 150 -9.16 16.70 25.20
C GLY A 150 -8.27 15.49 24.84
N THR A 151 -8.69 14.79 23.78
CA THR A 151 -7.97 13.63 23.23
C THR A 151 -7.30 14.05 21.92
N ALA A 152 -5.97 14.07 21.89
CA ALA A 152 -5.19 14.30 20.68
C ALA A 152 -5.10 13.02 19.85
N LEU A 153 -5.32 13.13 18.54
CA LEU A 153 -5.13 12.06 17.56
C LEU A 153 -4.11 12.47 16.51
N LYS A 154 -3.30 11.52 16.04
CA LYS A 154 -2.63 11.63 14.73
C LYS A 154 -3.57 11.11 13.66
N LEU A 155 -4.16 12.00 12.87
CA LEU A 155 -5.19 11.63 11.90
C LEU A 155 -4.61 10.66 10.85
N GLY A 156 -5.28 9.53 10.64
CA GLY A 156 -4.81 8.51 9.69
C GLY A 156 -3.62 7.67 10.18
N SER A 157 -3.18 7.80 11.44
CA SER A 157 -2.05 7.01 11.95
C SER A 157 -2.31 5.49 11.92
N HIS A 158 -3.57 5.08 12.02
CA HIS A 158 -3.99 3.67 12.01
C HIS A 158 -3.63 2.94 10.72
N PHE A 159 -3.46 3.63 9.58
CA PHE A 159 -2.89 3.05 8.35
C PHE A 159 -1.45 2.61 8.56
N ALA A 160 -0.59 3.52 9.04
CA ALA A 160 0.80 3.18 9.33
C ALA A 160 0.92 2.10 10.39
N MET A 161 0.13 2.20 11.47
CA MET A 161 0.19 1.20 12.53
C MET A 161 -0.30 -0.16 12.04
N ALA A 162 -1.38 -0.21 11.24
CA ALA A 162 -1.88 -1.46 10.66
C ALA A 162 -0.90 -2.05 9.64
N GLU A 163 -0.25 -1.22 8.83
CA GLU A 163 0.82 -1.64 7.93
C GLU A 163 1.96 -2.27 8.73
N ASP A 164 2.54 -1.56 9.70
CA ASP A 164 3.64 -2.03 10.54
C ASP A 164 3.29 -3.36 11.25
N LEU A 165 2.08 -3.44 11.80
CA LEU A 165 1.57 -4.67 12.43
C LEU A 165 1.42 -5.82 11.43
N ALA A 166 0.86 -5.57 10.25
CA ALA A 166 0.79 -6.56 9.18
C ALA A 166 2.19 -7.00 8.74
N GLN A 167 3.20 -6.12 8.81
CA GLN A 167 4.58 -6.50 8.52
C GLN A 167 5.16 -7.43 9.57
N ALA A 168 4.91 -7.12 10.84
CA ALA A 168 5.43 -7.84 11.99
C ALA A 168 4.70 -9.16 12.28
N GLU A 169 3.57 -9.48 11.62
CA GLU A 169 2.83 -10.74 11.88
C GLU A 169 3.70 -11.99 11.70
N ALA A 170 4.58 -12.01 10.67
CA ALA A 170 5.49 -13.14 10.43
C ALA A 170 6.50 -13.33 11.57
N GLU A 171 6.78 -12.27 12.34
CA GLU A 171 7.69 -12.26 13.48
C GLU A 171 6.94 -12.39 14.82
N GLY A 172 5.62 -12.63 14.78
CA GLY A 172 4.79 -12.80 15.96
C GLY A 172 4.20 -11.50 16.50
N GLY A 173 4.11 -10.42 15.71
CA GLY A 173 3.52 -9.13 16.10
C GLY A 173 4.51 -8.15 16.72
N MET A 174 4.02 -7.05 17.31
CA MET A 174 4.85 -6.00 17.91
C MET A 174 4.59 -5.85 19.41
N ASP A 175 5.64 -5.58 20.18
CA ASP A 175 5.50 -5.18 21.57
C ASP A 175 4.98 -3.73 21.70
N HIS A 176 4.32 -3.45 22.82
CA HIS A 176 3.70 -2.15 23.09
C HIS A 176 4.70 -0.98 23.10
N ALA A 177 5.95 -1.19 23.55
CA ALA A 177 6.93 -0.11 23.60
C ALA A 177 7.42 0.26 22.19
N SER A 178 7.60 -0.73 21.31
CA SER A 178 7.92 -0.52 19.90
C SER A 178 6.81 0.24 19.17
N LEU A 179 5.54 -0.13 19.38
CA LEU A 179 4.40 0.60 18.82
C LEU A 179 4.32 2.03 19.33
N CYS A 180 4.52 2.27 20.62
CA CYS A 180 4.53 3.63 21.18
C CYS A 180 5.64 4.50 20.56
N ARG A 181 6.87 3.96 20.43
CA ARG A 181 7.97 4.66 19.74
C ARG A 181 7.58 4.98 18.30
N ARG A 182 6.97 4.02 17.62
CA ARG A 182 6.54 4.16 16.22
C ARG A 182 5.45 5.23 16.05
N ALA A 183 4.45 5.24 16.94
CA ALA A 183 3.38 6.24 16.98
C ALA A 183 3.93 7.66 17.23
N GLN A 184 4.92 7.79 18.12
CA GLN A 184 5.60 9.06 18.37
C GLN A 184 6.41 9.54 17.17
N ALA A 185 7.10 8.62 16.48
CA ALA A 185 7.92 8.91 15.30
C ALA A 185 7.12 9.21 14.02
N LEU A 186 5.79 9.07 14.02
CA LEU A 186 4.97 9.46 12.88
C LEU A 186 5.12 10.96 12.61
N ASP A 187 5.54 11.29 11.39
CA ASP A 187 5.70 12.65 10.90
C ASP A 187 4.38 13.44 10.91
N VAL A 188 4.42 14.66 11.44
CA VAL A 188 3.24 15.51 11.66
C VAL A 188 2.72 16.17 10.40
N GLU A 189 3.58 16.38 9.39
CA GLU A 189 3.13 16.86 8.07
C GLU A 189 2.28 15.78 7.39
N ARG A 190 2.72 14.53 7.55
CA ARG A 190 2.07 13.34 6.98
C ARG A 190 0.89 12.81 7.80
N TYR A 191 0.88 13.05 9.11
CA TYR A 191 -0.19 12.65 10.04
C TYR A 191 -0.53 13.83 10.96
N PRO A 192 -1.41 14.73 10.49
CA PRO A 192 -1.78 15.93 11.24
C PRO A 192 -2.29 15.60 12.64
N GLU A 193 -1.83 16.37 13.61
CA GLU A 193 -2.21 16.24 15.00
C GLU A 193 -3.43 17.12 15.30
N LEU A 194 -4.47 16.51 15.85
CA LEU A 194 -5.74 17.17 16.13
C LEU A 194 -6.22 16.88 17.55
N GLU A 195 -6.60 17.91 18.30
CA GLU A 195 -7.34 17.74 19.55
C GLU A 195 -8.84 17.60 19.27
N ILE A 196 -9.43 16.50 19.73
CA ILE A 196 -10.87 16.29 19.70
C ILE A 196 -11.51 16.89 20.94
N TYR A 197 -12.43 17.82 20.70
CA TYR A 197 -13.32 18.40 21.70
C TYR A 197 -14.68 17.70 21.69
N CYS A 198 -15.14 17.25 22.88
CA CYS A 198 -16.40 16.54 23.09
C CYS A 198 -17.30 17.27 24.10
N GLU A 199 -18.62 17.18 23.93
CA GLU A 199 -19.57 17.61 24.96
C GLU A 199 -19.79 16.53 26.02
N ALA A 200 -20.36 16.95 27.15
CA ALA A 200 -20.80 16.01 28.15
C ALA A 200 -21.83 15.02 27.56
N GLY A 201 -21.59 13.72 27.75
CA GLY A 201 -22.43 12.63 27.23
C GLY A 201 -22.04 12.15 25.84
N ASP A 202 -21.03 12.74 25.19
CA ASP A 202 -20.49 12.17 23.96
C ASP A 202 -19.63 10.93 24.25
N VAL A 203 -19.68 9.95 23.34
CA VAL A 203 -18.83 8.76 23.36
C VAL A 203 -17.99 8.75 22.10
N LEU A 204 -16.67 8.84 22.30
CA LEU A 204 -15.66 8.75 21.25
C LEU A 204 -15.28 7.28 21.06
N LEU A 205 -15.57 6.69 19.90
CA LEU A 205 -15.08 5.36 19.55
C LEU A 205 -13.82 5.51 18.71
N LEU A 206 -12.72 4.87 19.09
CA LEU A 206 -11.43 4.96 18.39
C LEU A 206 -11.02 3.60 17.83
N HIS A 207 -10.48 3.60 16.61
CA HIS A 207 -9.86 2.43 16.00
C HIS A 207 -8.70 1.96 16.89
N PRO A 208 -8.53 0.64 17.12
CA PRO A 208 -7.53 0.16 18.08
C PRO A 208 -6.09 0.52 17.69
N HIS A 209 -5.83 0.71 16.40
CA HIS A 209 -4.52 1.10 15.87
C HIS A 209 -4.32 2.63 15.73
N VAL A 210 -5.24 3.47 16.22
CA VAL A 210 -5.04 4.93 16.15
C VAL A 210 -4.08 5.40 17.25
N ALA A 211 -3.09 6.20 16.87
CA ALA A 211 -2.16 6.83 17.77
C ALA A 211 -2.86 8.01 18.42
N HIS A 212 -2.95 7.97 19.74
CA HIS A 212 -3.66 8.98 20.51
C HIS A 212 -2.88 9.36 21.76
N SER A 213 -3.23 10.51 22.33
CA SER A 213 -2.69 11.00 23.58
C SER A 213 -3.69 11.92 24.27
N SER A 214 -3.44 12.25 25.53
CA SER A 214 -4.20 13.28 26.25
C SER A 214 -3.50 14.63 26.13
N THR A 215 -4.27 15.72 25.95
CA THR A 215 -3.73 17.09 26.04
C THR A 215 -3.81 17.63 27.48
N THR A 216 -3.05 18.69 27.75
CA THR A 216 -3.07 19.40 29.04
C THR A 216 -4.31 20.30 29.13
N ASN A 217 -4.91 20.40 30.32
CA ASN A 217 -5.95 21.40 30.59
C ASN A 217 -5.30 22.75 30.95
N VAL A 218 -5.07 23.58 29.94
CA VAL A 218 -4.38 24.89 30.06
C VAL A 218 -5.33 26.04 30.42
N ARG A 219 -6.65 25.82 30.48
CA ARG A 219 -7.64 26.85 30.82
C ARG A 219 -7.84 27.00 32.33
N CYS A 220 -7.38 28.12 32.88
CA CYS A 220 -7.68 28.52 34.25
C CYS A 220 -9.21 28.69 34.43
N GLY A 221 -9.77 28.13 35.51
CA GLY A 221 -11.20 28.19 35.81
C GLY A 221 -12.10 27.26 34.98
N ALA A 222 -11.55 26.48 34.04
CA ALA A 222 -12.29 25.42 33.37
C ALA A 222 -12.68 24.29 34.34
N PRO A 223 -13.74 23.52 34.07
CA PRO A 223 -14.04 22.33 34.86
C PRO A 223 -12.89 21.30 34.73
N VAL A 224 -12.73 20.47 35.76
CA VAL A 224 -11.88 19.27 35.67
C VAL A 224 -12.43 18.39 34.56
N ARG A 225 -11.56 18.03 33.61
CA ARG A 225 -11.93 17.12 32.54
C ARG A 225 -11.93 15.71 33.09
N LEU A 226 -13.06 15.04 32.90
CA LEU A 226 -13.33 13.67 33.25
C LEU A 226 -13.73 12.97 31.96
N ALA A 227 -12.94 12.01 31.52
CA ALA A 227 -13.39 11.02 30.57
C ALA A 227 -12.88 9.66 31.01
N LEU A 228 -13.44 8.65 30.37
CA LEU A 228 -13.14 7.27 30.63
C LEU A 228 -12.48 6.69 29.39
N THR A 229 -11.59 5.73 29.58
CA THR A 229 -11.07 4.89 28.49
C THR A 229 -11.33 3.44 28.83
N LYS A 230 -12.00 2.76 27.90
CA LYS A 230 -12.38 1.36 28.02
C LYS A 230 -12.15 0.65 26.69
N ARG A 231 -12.07 -0.67 26.74
CA ARG A 231 -12.00 -1.51 25.55
C ARG A 231 -13.26 -2.37 25.46
N ALA A 232 -13.79 -2.51 24.24
CA ALA A 232 -14.52 -3.71 23.90
C ALA A 232 -13.50 -4.76 23.42
N TYR A 233 -13.69 -6.00 23.81
CA TYR A 233 -12.88 -7.14 23.38
C TYR A 233 -13.75 -8.14 22.63
N TRP A 234 -13.11 -8.98 21.83
CA TRP A 234 -13.80 -10.01 21.09
C TRP A 234 -14.23 -11.14 22.04
N VAL A 235 -15.46 -11.62 21.90
CA VAL A 235 -15.91 -12.84 22.58
C VAL A 235 -15.16 -14.02 21.96
N ALA A 236 -14.68 -14.94 22.79
CA ALA A 236 -14.02 -16.14 22.32
C ALA A 236 -14.94 -16.90 21.35
N GLY A 237 -14.45 -17.12 20.13
CA GLY A 237 -15.20 -17.74 19.05
C GLY A 237 -14.26 -18.28 17.98
N PRO A 238 -14.79 -18.94 16.93
CA PRO A 238 -13.97 -19.40 15.82
C PRO A 238 -13.21 -18.22 15.21
N ALA A 239 -11.97 -18.48 14.75
CA ALA A 239 -11.17 -17.47 14.07
C ALA A 239 -12.00 -16.82 12.94
N PRO A 240 -11.90 -15.49 12.78
CA PRO A 240 -12.71 -14.79 11.79
C PRO A 240 -12.45 -15.38 10.40
N SER A 241 -13.50 -15.90 9.78
CA SER A 241 -13.51 -16.17 8.34
C SER A 241 -13.91 -14.90 7.61
N VAL A 242 -13.67 -14.82 6.30
CA VAL A 242 -14.16 -13.66 5.55
C VAL A 242 -15.66 -13.55 5.60
N GLU A 243 -16.40 -14.64 5.78
CA GLU A 243 -17.86 -14.63 5.98
C GLU A 243 -18.30 -14.06 7.34
N THR A 244 -17.35 -13.75 8.22
CA THR A 244 -17.61 -13.24 9.56
C THR A 244 -16.96 -11.90 9.89
N LEU A 245 -15.97 -11.41 9.11
CA LEU A 245 -15.23 -10.17 9.42
C LEU A 245 -16.15 -8.97 9.71
N ALA A 246 -15.96 -8.35 10.87
CA ALA A 246 -16.68 -7.15 11.25
C ALA A 246 -16.16 -5.91 10.50
N PRO A 247 -16.97 -4.85 10.36
CA PRO A 247 -16.54 -3.59 9.73
C PRO A 247 -15.22 -3.02 10.25
N VAL A 248 -14.92 -3.15 11.56
CA VAL A 248 -13.63 -2.72 12.12
C VAL A 248 -12.46 -3.57 11.61
N GLU A 249 -12.63 -4.88 11.45
CA GLU A 249 -11.59 -5.79 10.97
C GLU A 249 -11.33 -5.57 9.47
N LEU A 250 -12.39 -5.24 8.70
CA LEU A 250 -12.25 -4.81 7.31
C LEU A 250 -11.49 -3.49 7.19
N ALA A 251 -11.75 -2.54 8.10
CA ALA A 251 -11.02 -1.27 8.13
C ALA A 251 -9.54 -1.48 8.50
N MET A 252 -9.23 -2.37 9.45
CA MET A 252 -7.84 -2.76 9.77
C MET A 252 -7.13 -3.34 8.55
N SER A 253 -7.80 -4.26 7.84
CA SER A 253 -7.27 -4.89 6.63
C SER A 253 -7.00 -3.85 5.55
N TRP A 254 -7.98 -2.97 5.30
CA TRP A 254 -7.82 -1.89 4.33
C TRP A 254 -6.71 -0.92 4.71
N ALA A 255 -6.58 -0.62 6.00
CA ALA A 255 -5.55 0.25 6.55
C ALA A 255 -4.14 -0.31 6.32
N ALA A 256 -3.97 -1.63 6.42
CA ALA A 256 -2.72 -2.32 6.08
C ALA A 256 -2.44 -2.39 4.57
N LEU A 257 -3.46 -2.20 3.71
CA LEU A 257 -3.44 -2.51 2.28
C LEU A 257 -3.26 -1.32 1.33
N SER A 258 -3.49 -0.09 1.81
CA SER A 258 -3.50 1.12 0.97
C SER A 258 -2.36 2.06 1.34
N PRO A 259 -1.14 1.86 0.82
CA PRO A 259 -0.05 2.82 0.98
C PRO A 259 -0.36 4.16 0.27
N GLU A 260 -1.15 4.11 -0.80
CA GLU A 260 -1.83 5.27 -1.37
C GLU A 260 -3.02 5.64 -0.48
N ARG A 261 -2.76 6.63 0.38
CA ARG A 261 -3.69 7.11 1.39
C ARG A 261 -4.96 7.68 0.75
N PRO A 262 -6.11 7.67 1.46
CA PRO A 262 -7.16 8.64 1.14
C PRO A 262 -6.53 10.03 1.07
N PRO A 263 -6.95 10.91 0.14
CA PRO A 263 -6.37 12.23 -0.02
C PRO A 263 -6.56 13.01 1.27
N LEU A 264 -5.55 12.96 2.15
CA LEU A 264 -5.46 13.73 3.38
C LEU A 264 -5.61 15.22 3.06
N GLY A 265 -5.26 15.65 1.85
CA GLY A 265 -5.54 16.99 1.34
C GLY A 265 -7.03 17.37 1.39
N ARG A 266 -7.96 16.49 0.99
CA ARG A 266 -9.41 16.77 1.05
C ARG A 266 -9.95 16.74 2.49
N LEU A 267 -9.36 15.91 3.35
CA LEU A 267 -9.62 15.89 4.80
C LEU A 267 -9.08 17.12 5.48
N LEU A 268 -7.89 17.59 5.12
CA LEU A 268 -7.30 18.83 5.59
C LEU A 268 -8.16 19.99 5.13
N SER A 269 -8.66 20.03 3.89
CA SER A 269 -9.59 21.07 3.44
C SER A 269 -10.94 21.07 4.15
N LEU A 270 -11.49 19.89 4.45
CA LEU A 270 -12.75 19.74 5.19
C LEU A 270 -12.56 19.99 6.69
N ALA A 271 -11.45 19.53 7.25
CA ALA A 271 -11.02 19.86 8.58
C ALA A 271 -10.81 21.38 8.65
N GLU A 272 -10.10 22.03 7.74
CA GLU A 272 -9.87 23.48 7.67
C GLU A 272 -11.19 24.26 7.73
N ALA A 273 -12.22 23.79 7.02
CA ALA A 273 -13.57 24.36 7.08
C ALA A 273 -14.27 24.17 8.45
N ALA A 274 -13.97 23.09 9.19
CA ALA A 274 -14.48 22.82 10.54
C ALA A 274 -13.55 23.34 11.68
N LEU A 275 -12.28 23.56 11.38
CA LEU A 275 -11.16 24.00 12.23
C LEU A 275 -11.15 25.52 12.40
N ALA A 276 -11.93 26.25 11.58
CA ALA A 276 -12.06 27.71 11.62
C ALA A 276 -12.59 28.27 12.97
N GLU A 277 -13.03 27.42 13.91
CA GLU A 277 -13.40 27.83 15.27
C GLU A 277 -12.19 28.15 16.18
N ALA A 278 -10.96 27.70 15.84
CA ALA A 278 -9.73 27.99 16.58
C ALA A 278 -8.68 28.69 15.71
N ALA A 279 -7.97 29.68 16.26
CA ALA A 279 -7.03 30.53 15.52
C ALA A 279 -5.79 29.79 14.95
N ASP A 280 -5.55 28.53 15.32
CA ASP A 280 -4.39 27.72 14.91
C ASP A 280 -4.73 26.49 14.05
N GLY A 281 -6.02 26.23 13.79
CA GLY A 281 -6.46 25.12 12.93
C GLY A 281 -6.18 23.71 13.48
N ARG A 282 -6.05 23.53 14.80
CA ARG A 282 -5.68 22.22 15.40
C ARG A 282 -6.77 21.57 16.26
N VAL A 283 -7.96 22.15 16.30
CA VAL A 283 -9.06 21.70 17.18
C VAL A 283 -10.31 21.41 16.40
N LEU A 284 -10.86 20.21 16.63
CA LEU A 284 -12.02 19.72 15.92
C LEU A 284 -13.15 19.36 16.88
N ARG A 285 -14.32 19.97 16.65
CA ARG A 285 -15.53 19.62 17.38
C ARG A 285 -16.01 18.23 16.96
N TRP A 286 -16.17 17.34 17.93
CA TRP A 286 -16.58 15.94 17.75
C TRP A 286 -17.81 15.77 16.84
N ARG A 287 -18.78 16.69 16.89
CA ARG A 287 -20.00 16.62 16.07
C ARG A 287 -19.85 17.19 14.66
N ALA A 288 -18.88 18.06 14.41
CA ALA A 288 -18.61 18.58 13.06
C ALA A 288 -18.13 17.46 12.12
N LEU A 289 -17.46 16.44 12.68
CA LEU A 289 -17.07 15.20 11.99
C LEU A 289 -18.25 14.42 11.38
N ARG A 290 -19.49 14.62 11.84
CA ARG A 290 -20.68 13.97 11.25
C ARG A 290 -21.00 14.44 9.83
N ALA A 291 -20.49 15.61 9.44
CA ALA A 291 -20.64 16.15 8.10
C ALA A 291 -19.54 15.65 7.13
N MET A 292 -18.49 15.02 7.65
CA MET A 292 -17.39 14.44 6.87
C MET A 292 -17.74 13.00 6.43
N ASP A 293 -18.76 12.86 5.59
CA ASP A 293 -19.13 11.57 4.97
C ASP A 293 -18.10 11.23 3.86
N PHE A 294 -17.16 10.33 4.13
CA PHE A 294 -16.30 9.73 3.10
C PHE A 294 -16.92 8.42 2.61
N GLU A 295 -17.26 8.32 1.32
CA GLU A 295 -17.66 7.04 0.74
C GLU A 295 -16.45 6.12 0.61
N VAL A 296 -16.34 5.16 1.53
CA VAL A 296 -15.57 3.93 1.29
C VAL A 296 -16.35 3.17 0.23
N PRO A 297 -15.75 2.84 -0.92
CA PRO A 297 -16.45 2.16 -1.98
C PRO A 297 -16.62 0.69 -1.57
N PHE A 298 -17.51 0.38 -0.64
CA PHE A 298 -17.96 -0.99 -0.47
C PHE A 298 -18.70 -1.38 -1.75
N ALA A 299 -18.35 -2.51 -2.34
CA ALA A 299 -19.18 -3.03 -3.40
C ALA A 299 -20.58 -3.27 -2.83
N THR A 300 -21.59 -2.99 -3.64
CA THR A 300 -22.98 -3.29 -3.33
C THR A 300 -23.40 -4.56 -4.04
N LYS A 301 -24.53 -5.12 -3.63
CA LYS A 301 -25.16 -6.23 -4.36
C LYS A 301 -25.50 -5.80 -5.79
N GLU A 302 -25.94 -4.55 -5.98
CA GLU A 302 -26.22 -4.00 -7.31
C GLU A 302 -24.96 -3.92 -8.19
N ASP A 303 -23.80 -3.54 -7.63
CA ASP A 303 -22.52 -3.52 -8.36
C ASP A 303 -22.13 -4.93 -8.83
N VAL A 304 -22.27 -5.91 -7.94
CA VAL A 304 -22.00 -7.33 -8.27
C VAL A 304 -23.02 -7.85 -9.29
N ASP A 305 -24.29 -7.48 -9.17
CA ASP A 305 -25.37 -7.89 -10.08
C ASP A 305 -25.19 -7.32 -11.49
N ALA A 306 -24.68 -6.09 -11.61
CA ALA A 306 -24.39 -5.46 -12.90
C ALA A 306 -23.14 -6.07 -13.56
N LEU A 307 -22.06 -6.26 -12.79
CA LEU A 307 -20.77 -6.73 -13.32
C LEU A 307 -20.73 -8.22 -13.64
N LEU A 308 -21.59 -9.03 -13.02
CA LEU A 308 -21.70 -10.46 -13.33
C LEU A 308 -22.54 -10.75 -14.59
N GLN A 309 -23.04 -9.74 -15.31
CA GLN A 309 -23.70 -9.94 -16.60
C GLN A 309 -22.70 -10.06 -17.77
N ASP A 310 -21.46 -9.59 -17.57
CA ASP A 310 -20.40 -9.60 -18.57
C ASP A 310 -19.42 -10.78 -18.35
N ASP A 311 -18.57 -11.02 -19.33
CA ASP A 311 -17.45 -11.97 -19.24
C ASP A 311 -16.25 -11.42 -18.44
N GLU A 312 -16.30 -10.16 -18.01
CA GLU A 312 -15.34 -9.53 -17.11
C GLU A 312 -16.05 -8.94 -15.88
N CYS A 313 -15.56 -9.27 -14.69
CA CYS A 313 -16.05 -8.70 -13.43
C CYS A 313 -14.89 -8.05 -12.69
N ASP A 314 -14.88 -6.72 -12.59
CA ASP A 314 -13.88 -5.96 -11.85
C ASP A 314 -14.49 -5.24 -10.63
N LEU A 315 -14.21 -5.79 -9.46
CA LEU A 315 -14.56 -5.22 -8.15
C LEU A 315 -13.37 -4.51 -7.51
N GLY A 316 -12.29 -4.28 -8.26
CA GLY A 316 -11.06 -3.65 -7.81
C GLY A 316 -11.28 -2.35 -7.04
N GLY A 317 -10.55 -2.19 -5.94
CA GLY A 317 -10.62 -1.03 -5.06
C GLY A 317 -11.88 -0.96 -4.20
N ARG A 318 -12.79 -1.94 -4.30
CA ARG A 318 -14.01 -2.00 -3.50
C ARG A 318 -13.90 -3.00 -2.37
N LEU A 319 -14.22 -2.59 -1.14
CA LEU A 319 -14.24 -3.54 -0.03
C LEU A 319 -15.42 -4.51 -0.17
N LEU A 320 -15.11 -5.81 -0.11
CA LEU A 320 -16.11 -6.86 -0.12
C LEU A 320 -16.48 -7.20 1.32
N SER A 321 -17.74 -6.94 1.69
CA SER A 321 -18.22 -7.46 2.95
C SER A 321 -18.27 -8.98 2.90
N PRO A 322 -18.13 -9.66 4.04
CA PRO A 322 -18.34 -11.09 4.17
C PRO A 322 -19.47 -11.72 3.36
N GLN A 323 -20.68 -11.17 3.53
CA GLN A 323 -21.89 -11.65 2.90
C GLN A 323 -21.88 -11.37 1.39
N LEU A 324 -21.27 -10.25 1.00
CA LEU A 324 -21.14 -9.91 -0.41
C LEU A 324 -20.11 -10.81 -1.08
N LEU A 325 -18.95 -11.05 -0.46
CA LEU A 325 -17.98 -12.02 -0.95
C LEU A 325 -18.66 -13.38 -1.09
N ALA A 326 -19.31 -13.91 -0.05
CA ALA A 326 -20.03 -15.18 -0.13
C ALA A 326 -21.05 -15.22 -1.27
N SER A 327 -21.79 -14.12 -1.49
CA SER A 327 -22.75 -14.02 -2.59
C SER A 327 -22.07 -13.96 -3.97
N THR A 328 -20.93 -13.28 -4.09
CA THR A 328 -20.11 -13.23 -5.31
C THR A 328 -19.53 -14.61 -5.59
N LEU A 329 -18.95 -15.27 -4.58
CA LEU A 329 -18.40 -16.62 -4.64
C LEU A 329 -19.46 -17.67 -5.05
N THR A 330 -20.67 -17.60 -4.48
CA THR A 330 -21.78 -18.49 -4.84
C THR A 330 -22.22 -18.31 -6.30
N ARG A 331 -22.09 -17.09 -6.84
CA ARG A 331 -22.43 -16.80 -8.24
C ARG A 331 -21.32 -17.20 -9.20
N LEU A 332 -20.05 -17.03 -8.80
CA LEU A 332 -18.90 -17.59 -9.51
C LEU A 332 -19.00 -19.11 -9.63
N ALA A 333 -19.54 -19.79 -8.61
CA ALA A 333 -19.79 -21.23 -8.62
C ALA A 333 -20.94 -21.68 -9.55
N ARG A 334 -21.69 -20.77 -10.18
CA ARG A 334 -22.70 -21.11 -11.19
C ARG A 334 -22.09 -21.05 -12.59
N PRO A 335 -22.55 -21.89 -13.54
CA PRO A 335 -21.98 -21.90 -14.88
C PRO A 335 -22.19 -20.56 -15.58
N GLY A 336 -21.08 -19.90 -15.93
CA GLY A 336 -21.06 -18.56 -16.52
C GLY A 336 -19.81 -18.34 -17.38
N ARG A 337 -19.85 -17.34 -18.29
CA ARG A 337 -18.79 -17.04 -19.28
C ARG A 337 -17.56 -16.30 -18.72
N LEU A 338 -17.44 -16.13 -17.41
CA LEU A 338 -16.47 -15.22 -16.80
C LEU A 338 -15.01 -15.57 -17.17
N GLN A 339 -14.38 -14.71 -17.96
CA GLN A 339 -12.98 -14.80 -18.35
C GLN A 339 -12.05 -14.08 -17.37
N ARG A 340 -12.47 -12.92 -16.85
CA ARG A 340 -11.65 -12.08 -15.94
C ARG A 340 -12.37 -11.81 -14.63
N LEU A 341 -11.69 -12.09 -13.52
CA LEU A 341 -12.13 -11.74 -12.17
C LEU A 341 -11.10 -10.81 -11.50
N GLY A 342 -11.47 -9.53 -11.42
CA GLY A 342 -10.75 -8.48 -10.72
C GLY A 342 -11.23 -8.31 -9.28
N LEU A 343 -10.38 -8.64 -8.32
CA LEU A 343 -10.61 -8.45 -6.88
C LEU A 343 -9.46 -7.67 -6.22
N ALA A 344 -8.78 -6.80 -6.97
CA ALA A 344 -7.68 -6.01 -6.45
C ALA A 344 -8.13 -5.16 -5.26
N ARG A 345 -7.34 -5.06 -4.18
CA ARG A 345 -7.58 -4.17 -3.04
C ARG A 345 -8.98 -4.32 -2.42
N CYS A 346 -9.50 -5.55 -2.38
CA CYS A 346 -10.83 -5.88 -1.85
C CYS A 346 -10.85 -6.27 -0.37
N GLY A 347 -9.68 -6.44 0.25
CA GLY A 347 -9.56 -6.79 1.67
C GLY A 347 -9.88 -8.25 1.98
N LEU A 348 -9.54 -9.18 1.08
CA LEU A 348 -9.90 -10.59 1.23
C LEU A 348 -9.19 -11.28 2.42
N GLY A 349 -7.91 -11.01 2.64
CA GLY A 349 -7.13 -11.74 3.65
C GLY A 349 -7.04 -13.27 3.43
N PRO A 350 -6.41 -14.02 4.35
CA PRO A 350 -6.15 -15.45 4.18
C PRO A 350 -7.43 -16.30 4.05
N ALA A 351 -8.43 -16.02 4.89
CA ALA A 351 -9.69 -16.76 4.86
C ALA A 351 -10.48 -16.50 3.57
N GLY A 352 -10.36 -15.30 2.98
CA GLY A 352 -11.06 -14.92 1.75
C GLY A 352 -10.45 -15.60 0.55
N ALA A 353 -9.12 -15.72 0.53
CA ALA A 353 -8.42 -16.52 -0.46
C ALA A 353 -8.83 -18.00 -0.40
N CYS A 354 -8.95 -18.58 0.80
CA CYS A 354 -9.43 -19.97 0.94
C CYS A 354 -10.89 -20.13 0.46
N ALA A 355 -11.78 -19.22 0.86
CA ALA A 355 -13.17 -19.22 0.41
C ALA A 355 -13.28 -19.06 -1.12
N LEU A 356 -12.50 -18.13 -1.68
CA LEU A 356 -12.37 -17.96 -3.12
C LEU A 356 -11.88 -19.23 -3.80
N GLY A 357 -10.89 -19.91 -3.24
CA GLY A 357 -10.41 -21.17 -3.79
C GLY A 357 -11.50 -22.25 -3.84
N LYS A 358 -12.31 -22.37 -2.79
CA LYS A 358 -13.46 -23.30 -2.78
C LYS A 358 -14.48 -22.94 -3.87
N ALA A 359 -14.76 -21.65 -4.05
CA ALA A 359 -15.70 -21.20 -5.07
C ALA A 359 -15.17 -21.45 -6.50
N LEU A 360 -13.88 -21.22 -6.74
CA LEU A 360 -13.22 -21.49 -8.01
C LEU A 360 -13.20 -22.97 -8.36
N ARG A 361 -13.13 -23.85 -7.35
CA ARG A 361 -13.24 -25.30 -7.55
C ARG A 361 -14.59 -25.67 -8.16
N ASP A 362 -15.65 -25.01 -7.70
CA ASP A 362 -17.04 -25.30 -8.09
C ASP A 362 -17.47 -24.48 -9.33
N ALA A 363 -16.69 -23.47 -9.73
CA ALA A 363 -16.89 -22.64 -10.91
C ALA A 363 -16.55 -23.39 -12.22
N VAL A 364 -17.49 -23.42 -13.17
CA VAL A 364 -17.31 -24.10 -14.46
C VAL A 364 -17.81 -23.23 -15.62
N PRO A 365 -16.92 -22.75 -16.51
CA PRO A 365 -15.46 -22.76 -16.42
C PRO A 365 -14.91 -21.81 -15.35
N ALA A 366 -13.70 -22.09 -14.86
CA ALA A 366 -12.93 -21.16 -14.04
C ALA A 366 -12.41 -19.97 -14.89
N PRO A 367 -12.18 -18.78 -14.30
CA PRO A 367 -11.69 -17.61 -15.03
C PRO A 367 -10.27 -17.83 -15.56
N ARG A 368 -9.97 -17.23 -16.72
CA ARG A 368 -8.61 -17.20 -17.29
C ARG A 368 -7.72 -16.17 -16.61
N GLU A 369 -8.30 -15.07 -16.12
CA GLU A 369 -7.56 -14.02 -15.41
C GLU A 369 -8.10 -13.86 -14.00
N LEU A 370 -7.21 -14.01 -13.01
CA LEU A 370 -7.51 -13.84 -11.59
C LEU A 370 -6.58 -12.78 -11.00
N LEU A 371 -7.14 -11.61 -10.69
CA LEU A 371 -6.39 -10.45 -10.22
C LEU A 371 -6.69 -10.20 -8.74
N LEU A 372 -5.74 -10.55 -7.86
CA LEU A 372 -5.88 -10.51 -6.41
C LEU A 372 -4.88 -9.56 -5.74
N GLN A 373 -4.45 -8.51 -6.44
CA GLN A 373 -3.41 -7.63 -5.93
C GLN A 373 -3.84 -6.91 -4.65
N GLY A 374 -2.94 -6.76 -3.69
CA GLY A 374 -3.23 -5.92 -2.51
C GLY A 374 -4.38 -6.43 -1.66
N ASN A 375 -4.43 -7.73 -1.35
CA ASN A 375 -5.49 -8.33 -0.52
C ASN A 375 -5.00 -8.92 0.81
N CYS A 376 -3.73 -8.77 1.18
CA CYS A 376 -3.17 -9.25 2.44
C CYS A 376 -3.36 -10.76 2.60
N LEU A 377 -3.24 -11.52 1.51
CA LEU A 377 -3.43 -12.96 1.57
C LEU A 377 -2.39 -13.62 2.48
N GLY A 378 -1.15 -13.11 2.50
CA GLY A 378 -0.02 -13.76 3.14
C GLY A 378 0.22 -15.19 2.62
N ASP A 379 1.18 -15.88 3.22
CA ASP A 379 1.52 -17.24 2.81
C ASP A 379 0.36 -18.21 3.03
N GLY A 380 -0.27 -18.13 4.21
CA GLY A 380 -1.42 -18.98 4.57
C GLY A 380 -2.62 -18.80 3.62
N GLY A 381 -2.85 -17.58 3.12
CA GLY A 381 -3.92 -17.32 2.15
C GLY A 381 -3.64 -17.91 0.78
N VAL A 382 -2.41 -17.79 0.28
CA VAL A 382 -2.00 -18.41 -1.00
C VAL A 382 -2.02 -19.93 -0.90
N VAL A 383 -1.47 -20.50 0.18
CA VAL A 383 -1.54 -21.95 0.45
C VAL A 383 -3.00 -22.42 0.49
N GLY A 384 -3.86 -21.69 1.21
CA GLY A 384 -5.28 -22.00 1.32
C GLY A 384 -6.03 -21.89 -0.01
N LEU A 385 -5.72 -20.88 -0.84
CA LEU A 385 -6.27 -20.72 -2.19
C LEU A 385 -5.89 -21.89 -3.08
N LEU A 386 -4.60 -22.22 -3.16
CA LEU A 386 -4.08 -23.29 -3.99
C LEU A 386 -4.65 -24.66 -3.56
N ALA A 387 -4.68 -24.93 -2.27
CA ALA A 387 -5.21 -26.18 -1.72
C ALA A 387 -6.73 -26.31 -1.95
N ALA A 388 -7.49 -25.22 -1.79
CA ALA A 388 -8.94 -25.25 -1.93
C ALA A 388 -9.40 -25.32 -3.39
N ALA A 389 -8.73 -24.59 -4.29
CA ALA A 389 -9.07 -24.56 -5.72
C ALA A 389 -8.56 -25.79 -6.48
N GLY A 390 -7.44 -26.37 -6.05
CA GLY A 390 -6.88 -27.58 -6.64
C GLY A 390 -6.63 -27.45 -8.14
N ARG A 391 -7.13 -28.42 -8.93
CA ARG A 391 -6.91 -28.46 -10.39
C ARG A 391 -7.67 -27.38 -11.16
N SER A 392 -8.69 -26.74 -10.59
CA SER A 392 -9.48 -25.71 -11.28
C SER A 392 -8.67 -24.46 -11.61
N LEU A 393 -7.55 -24.24 -10.92
CA LEU A 393 -6.59 -23.19 -11.26
C LEU A 393 -5.79 -23.45 -12.54
N GLY A 394 -5.84 -24.66 -13.11
CA GLY A 394 -5.14 -24.96 -14.36
C GLY A 394 -5.66 -24.21 -15.58
N ALA A 395 -6.88 -23.66 -15.50
CA ALA A 395 -7.44 -22.78 -16.53
C ALA A 395 -7.00 -21.31 -16.40
N VAL A 396 -6.38 -20.93 -15.27
CA VAL A 396 -5.96 -19.55 -15.01
C VAL A 396 -4.65 -19.29 -15.75
N GLU A 397 -4.75 -18.50 -16.82
CA GLU A 397 -3.64 -18.05 -17.64
C GLU A 397 -2.90 -16.88 -16.98
N VAL A 398 -3.63 -15.94 -16.36
CA VAL A 398 -3.05 -14.79 -15.66
C VAL A 398 -3.42 -14.84 -14.19
N LEU A 399 -2.42 -15.02 -13.31
CA LEU A 399 -2.59 -14.94 -11.88
C LEU A 399 -1.77 -13.78 -11.33
N SER A 400 -2.44 -12.83 -10.69
CA SER A 400 -1.77 -11.71 -10.03
C SER A 400 -1.96 -11.75 -8.53
N LEU A 401 -0.87 -11.97 -7.81
CA LEU A 401 -0.78 -11.96 -6.36
C LEU A 401 0.15 -10.83 -5.86
N SER A 402 0.34 -9.79 -6.67
CA SER A 402 1.20 -8.66 -6.35
C SER A 402 0.75 -7.95 -5.06
N GLY A 403 1.69 -7.51 -4.21
CA GLY A 403 1.35 -6.73 -3.02
C GLY A 403 0.56 -7.50 -1.95
N ASN A 404 0.82 -8.79 -1.75
CA ASN A 404 0.10 -9.63 -0.78
C ASN A 404 0.93 -10.06 0.44
N GLY A 405 2.15 -9.54 0.57
CA GLY A 405 3.04 -9.86 1.69
C GLY A 405 3.57 -11.30 1.64
N LEU A 406 3.78 -11.84 0.42
CA LEU A 406 4.22 -13.22 0.22
C LEU A 406 5.71 -13.38 0.54
N SER A 407 6.07 -14.49 1.19
CA SER A 407 7.45 -14.88 1.48
C SER A 407 7.90 -16.09 0.64
N ALA A 408 9.06 -16.66 0.97
CA ALA A 408 9.55 -17.91 0.39
C ALA A 408 8.53 -19.07 0.52
N VAL A 409 7.75 -19.11 1.61
CA VAL A 409 6.75 -20.17 1.84
C VAL A 409 5.65 -20.14 0.77
N ALA A 410 5.16 -18.96 0.39
CA ALA A 410 4.20 -18.84 -0.71
C ALA A 410 4.82 -19.22 -2.07
N ALA A 411 6.09 -18.87 -2.30
CA ALA A 411 6.81 -19.25 -3.51
C ALA A 411 6.92 -20.78 -3.64
N GLU A 412 7.27 -21.47 -2.55
CA GLU A 412 7.32 -22.94 -2.46
C GLU A 412 5.95 -23.56 -2.73
N ALA A 413 4.89 -23.00 -2.13
CA ALA A 413 3.53 -23.47 -2.35
C ALA A 413 3.09 -23.32 -3.82
N LEU A 414 3.43 -22.20 -4.45
CA LEU A 414 3.17 -21.97 -5.88
C LEU A 414 3.94 -22.98 -6.75
N ALA A 415 5.23 -23.21 -6.44
CA ALA A 415 6.07 -24.18 -7.16
C ALA A 415 5.54 -25.61 -7.04
N ALA A 416 5.07 -25.99 -5.85
CA ALA A 416 4.51 -27.31 -5.55
C ALA A 416 3.10 -27.52 -6.14
N ALA A 417 2.37 -26.45 -6.48
CA ALA A 417 1.01 -26.55 -6.98
C ALA A 417 0.96 -27.37 -8.28
N ALA A 418 0.30 -28.53 -8.25
CA ALA A 418 0.28 -29.49 -9.35
C ALA A 418 -0.65 -29.14 -10.52
N ALA A 419 -1.20 -27.92 -10.59
CA ALA A 419 -2.15 -27.50 -11.63
C ALA A 419 -1.44 -27.12 -12.95
N PRO A 420 -1.45 -27.97 -14.00
CA PRO A 420 -0.81 -27.65 -15.27
C PRO A 420 -1.44 -26.39 -15.86
N GLY A 421 -0.62 -25.46 -16.36
CA GLY A 421 -1.11 -24.19 -16.92
C GLY A 421 -1.36 -23.06 -15.92
N LEU A 422 -1.25 -23.32 -14.60
CA LEU A 422 -1.37 -22.27 -13.59
C LEU A 422 -0.38 -21.12 -13.85
N GLY A 423 -0.92 -19.96 -14.21
CA GLY A 423 -0.17 -18.72 -14.35
C GLY A 423 0.84 -18.75 -15.49
N ALA A 424 0.38 -18.95 -16.72
CA ALA A 424 1.17 -18.66 -17.92
C ALA A 424 1.80 -17.25 -17.84
N HIS A 425 1.08 -16.31 -17.22
CA HIS A 425 1.57 -15.02 -16.74
C HIS A 425 1.34 -14.91 -15.23
N LEU A 426 2.42 -15.01 -14.46
CA LEU A 426 2.39 -14.89 -13.01
C LEU A 426 2.96 -13.54 -12.56
N LYS A 427 2.15 -12.77 -11.82
CA LYS A 427 2.56 -11.46 -11.28
C LYS A 427 2.69 -11.54 -9.76
N LEU A 428 3.92 -11.42 -9.26
CA LEU A 428 4.28 -11.50 -7.85
C LEU A 428 4.95 -10.21 -7.34
N SER A 429 4.90 -9.13 -8.11
CA SER A 429 5.52 -7.86 -7.75
C SER A 429 5.14 -7.35 -6.36
N GLU A 430 6.03 -6.59 -5.72
CA GLU A 430 5.83 -5.95 -4.41
C GLU A 430 5.48 -6.96 -3.30
N ASN A 431 6.18 -8.10 -3.29
CA ASN A 431 6.12 -9.09 -2.23
C ASN A 431 7.48 -9.24 -1.54
N ARG A 432 7.50 -9.93 -0.40
CA ARG A 432 8.70 -10.12 0.43
C ARG A 432 9.41 -11.43 0.14
N ILE A 433 9.44 -11.82 -1.14
CA ILE A 433 10.13 -13.05 -1.56
C ILE A 433 11.62 -12.73 -1.65
N GLY A 434 12.37 -13.17 -0.65
CA GLY A 434 13.82 -13.03 -0.55
C GLY A 434 14.60 -14.13 -1.29
N PRO A 435 15.93 -14.14 -1.15
CA PRO A 435 16.82 -15.14 -1.76
C PRO A 435 16.43 -16.61 -1.46
N GLU A 436 15.83 -16.85 -0.29
CA GLU A 436 15.36 -18.17 0.15
C GLU A 436 14.27 -18.72 -0.77
N GLY A 437 13.44 -17.85 -1.35
CA GLY A 437 12.38 -18.23 -2.29
C GLY A 437 12.84 -18.36 -3.75
N ALA A 438 14.11 -18.06 -4.05
CA ALA A 438 14.62 -18.00 -5.42
C ALA A 438 14.51 -19.34 -6.16
N HIS A 439 14.84 -20.45 -5.50
CA HIS A 439 14.75 -21.79 -6.09
C HIS A 439 13.31 -22.18 -6.41
N ALA A 440 12.37 -21.85 -5.53
CA ALA A 440 10.94 -22.11 -5.77
C ALA A 440 10.42 -21.28 -6.96
N LEU A 441 10.80 -20.00 -7.05
CA LEU A 441 10.44 -19.17 -8.20
C LEU A 441 11.10 -19.65 -9.50
N ALA A 442 12.36 -20.05 -9.47
CA ALA A 442 13.06 -20.60 -10.63
C ALA A 442 12.40 -21.90 -11.10
N ALA A 443 11.93 -22.74 -10.16
CA ALA A 443 11.16 -23.93 -10.49
C ALA A 443 9.83 -23.62 -11.18
N LEU A 444 9.28 -22.40 -11.10
CA LEU A 444 8.09 -22.02 -11.88
C LEU A 444 8.40 -21.68 -13.34
N ALA A 445 9.67 -21.40 -13.68
CA ALA A 445 10.08 -20.94 -14.99
C ALA A 445 9.84 -21.94 -16.13
N HIS A 446 9.64 -23.24 -15.83
CA HIS A 446 9.25 -24.24 -16.82
C HIS A 446 7.76 -24.24 -17.17
N ARG A 447 6.94 -23.47 -16.43
CA ARG A 447 5.47 -23.47 -16.53
C ARG A 447 4.91 -22.11 -16.92
N CYS A 448 5.62 -21.03 -16.60
CA CYS A 448 5.20 -19.67 -16.96
C CYS A 448 5.97 -19.18 -18.19
N GLY A 449 5.26 -18.49 -19.09
CA GLY A 449 5.86 -17.73 -20.19
C GLY A 449 6.24 -16.31 -19.74
N ARG A 450 5.56 -15.78 -18.71
CA ARG A 450 5.84 -14.46 -18.17
C ARG A 450 5.84 -14.45 -16.65
N LEU A 451 6.89 -13.88 -16.07
CA LEU A 451 7.07 -13.77 -14.62
C LEU A 451 7.43 -12.34 -14.23
N GLU A 452 6.60 -11.71 -13.39
CA GLU A 452 6.82 -10.35 -12.89
C GLU A 452 7.17 -10.39 -11.40
N LEU A 453 8.41 -10.03 -11.06
CA LEU A 453 9.00 -10.09 -9.72
C LEU A 453 9.43 -8.71 -9.20
N ARG A 454 8.96 -7.63 -9.84
CA ARG A 454 9.30 -6.25 -9.48
C ARG A 454 9.22 -6.01 -7.98
N GLY A 455 10.28 -5.52 -7.35
CA GLY A 455 10.31 -5.19 -5.91
C GLY A 455 10.41 -6.40 -4.96
N CYS A 456 10.57 -7.62 -5.45
CA CYS A 456 10.91 -8.78 -4.61
C CYS A 456 12.43 -8.79 -4.32
N PRO A 457 12.89 -8.81 -3.06
CA PRO A 457 14.31 -8.66 -2.71
C PRO A 457 15.16 -9.93 -2.98
N LEU A 458 15.20 -10.38 -4.23
CA LEU A 458 15.81 -11.65 -4.68
C LEU A 458 17.33 -11.58 -4.86
N GLN A 459 17.89 -10.38 -5.03
CA GLN A 459 19.30 -10.16 -5.38
C GLN A 459 19.69 -10.98 -6.63
N ASP A 460 20.87 -11.60 -6.64
CA ASP A 460 21.33 -12.44 -7.75
C ASP A 460 20.88 -13.91 -7.65
N SER A 461 20.23 -14.29 -6.55
CA SER A 461 19.90 -15.69 -6.24
C SER A 461 18.88 -16.28 -7.22
N PHE A 462 17.95 -15.48 -7.75
CA PHE A 462 16.99 -15.96 -8.74
C PHE A 462 17.67 -16.41 -10.04
N CYS A 463 18.59 -15.60 -10.58
CA CYS A 463 19.32 -15.95 -11.80
C CYS A 463 20.23 -17.16 -11.58
N ALA A 464 20.83 -17.30 -10.39
CA ALA A 464 21.62 -18.46 -10.03
C ALA A 464 20.76 -19.74 -10.00
N ALA A 465 19.60 -19.69 -9.33
CA ALA A 465 18.66 -20.81 -9.29
C ALA A 465 18.04 -21.13 -10.65
N LEU A 466 17.83 -20.12 -11.50
CA LEU A 466 17.32 -20.29 -12.86
C LEU A 466 18.31 -21.09 -13.72
N LYS A 467 19.62 -20.91 -13.50
CA LYS A 467 20.66 -21.63 -14.22
C LYS A 467 20.64 -23.14 -13.97
N GLU A 468 20.15 -23.55 -12.80
CA GLU A 468 20.06 -24.96 -12.41
C GLU A 468 18.83 -25.67 -13.00
N GLN A 469 17.88 -24.93 -13.57
CA GLN A 469 16.67 -25.51 -14.12
C GLN A 469 16.95 -26.27 -15.42
N GLN A 470 16.33 -27.44 -15.62
CA GLN A 470 16.51 -28.19 -16.86
C GLN A 470 15.66 -27.65 -18.02
N ASN A 471 14.50 -27.08 -17.68
CA ASN A 471 13.54 -26.54 -18.63
C ASN A 471 13.16 -25.12 -18.25
N CYS A 472 13.06 -24.24 -19.24
CA CYS A 472 12.57 -22.88 -19.06
C CYS A 472 11.71 -22.50 -20.27
N SER A 473 10.53 -21.93 -20.00
CA SER A 473 9.59 -21.42 -21.00
C SER A 473 9.47 -19.90 -20.97
N LEU A 474 10.26 -19.21 -20.14
CA LEU A 474 10.15 -17.77 -19.97
C LEU A 474 10.45 -17.02 -21.28
N GLU A 475 9.47 -16.24 -21.71
CA GLU A 475 9.51 -15.28 -22.81
C GLU A 475 9.63 -13.84 -22.30
N ALA A 476 9.11 -13.56 -21.10
CA ALA A 476 9.17 -12.26 -20.47
C ALA A 476 9.48 -12.36 -18.97
N LEU A 477 10.48 -11.60 -18.53
CA LEU A 477 10.96 -11.60 -17.16
C LEU A 477 11.15 -10.16 -16.68
N ASP A 478 10.48 -9.81 -15.59
CA ASP A 478 10.63 -8.51 -14.95
C ASP A 478 11.25 -8.67 -13.56
N LEU A 479 12.50 -8.20 -13.43
CA LEU A 479 13.31 -8.16 -12.23
C LEU A 479 13.52 -6.72 -11.72
N GLU A 480 12.64 -5.78 -12.07
CA GLU A 480 12.76 -4.39 -11.63
C GLU A 480 12.92 -4.28 -10.10
N ALA A 481 13.88 -3.50 -9.63
CA ALA A 481 14.12 -3.24 -8.22
C ALA A 481 14.25 -4.51 -7.33
N THR A 482 14.74 -5.63 -7.90
CA THR A 482 14.95 -6.88 -7.13
C THR A 482 16.30 -6.92 -6.40
N GLY A 483 17.18 -5.95 -6.68
CA GLY A 483 18.55 -5.93 -6.18
C GLY A 483 19.53 -6.74 -7.04
N ALA A 484 19.12 -7.20 -8.22
CA ALA A 484 20.00 -7.84 -9.19
C ALA A 484 21.21 -6.95 -9.55
N THR A 485 22.35 -7.58 -9.82
CA THR A 485 23.62 -6.92 -10.15
C THR A 485 24.16 -7.39 -11.50
N ASP A 486 25.38 -6.97 -11.84
CA ASP A 486 26.11 -7.47 -13.00
C ASP A 486 26.28 -9.01 -12.99
N ALA A 487 26.26 -9.65 -11.81
CA ALA A 487 26.30 -11.10 -11.70
C ALA A 487 25.06 -11.76 -12.32
N SER A 488 23.85 -11.22 -12.05
CA SER A 488 22.62 -11.66 -12.72
C SER A 488 22.70 -11.51 -14.24
N CYS A 489 23.23 -10.38 -14.72
CA CYS A 489 23.44 -10.16 -16.16
C CYS A 489 24.38 -11.20 -16.78
N GLY A 490 25.47 -11.53 -16.09
CA GLY A 490 26.41 -12.59 -16.50
C GLY A 490 25.74 -13.97 -16.57
N LEU A 491 24.96 -14.33 -15.55
CA LEU A 491 24.22 -15.59 -15.51
C LEU A 491 23.18 -15.69 -16.65
N ILE A 492 22.44 -14.61 -16.91
CA ILE A 492 21.50 -14.56 -18.03
C ILE A 492 22.23 -14.68 -19.38
N ALA A 493 23.39 -14.03 -19.53
CA ALA A 493 24.21 -14.14 -20.74
C ALA A 493 24.72 -15.57 -20.97
N GLU A 494 25.21 -16.24 -19.92
CA GLU A 494 25.61 -17.66 -19.98
C GLU A 494 24.45 -18.57 -20.41
N LEU A 495 23.24 -18.29 -19.94
CA LEU A 495 22.03 -19.01 -20.31
C LEU A 495 21.61 -18.80 -21.78
N PHE A 496 21.91 -17.64 -22.37
CA PHE A 496 21.75 -17.44 -23.81
C PHE A 496 22.81 -18.19 -24.61
N ALA A 497 24.07 -18.16 -24.16
CA ALA A 497 25.19 -18.83 -24.81
C ALA A 497 25.02 -20.36 -24.89
N ALA A 498 24.47 -20.96 -23.83
CA ALA A 498 24.28 -22.41 -23.72
C ALA A 498 23.29 -23.00 -24.76
N GLN A 499 22.52 -22.18 -25.48
CA GLN A 499 21.46 -22.65 -26.40
C GLN A 499 21.97 -23.22 -27.73
N GLY A 500 23.25 -23.02 -28.07
CA GLY A 500 23.88 -23.55 -29.28
C GLY A 500 24.61 -24.89 -29.12
N ALA A 501 24.77 -25.39 -27.90
CA ALA A 501 25.48 -26.63 -27.61
C ALA A 501 24.49 -27.79 -27.33
N SER A 502 24.86 -29.03 -27.65
CA SER A 502 24.14 -30.25 -27.20
C SER A 502 24.17 -30.47 -25.68
N ALA A 503 24.46 -29.43 -24.89
CA ALA A 503 24.61 -29.49 -23.45
C ALA A 503 23.23 -29.48 -22.75
N PRO A 504 23.07 -30.25 -21.66
CA PRO A 504 21.90 -30.14 -20.80
C PRO A 504 21.91 -28.80 -20.04
N GLY A 505 20.80 -28.06 -20.09
CA GLY A 505 20.62 -26.76 -19.44
C GLY A 505 19.34 -26.05 -19.93
N PRO A 506 18.88 -25.00 -19.24
CA PRO A 506 17.61 -24.36 -19.57
C PRO A 506 17.74 -23.53 -20.85
N ARG A 507 16.80 -23.69 -21.77
CA ARG A 507 16.74 -22.90 -23.01
C ARG A 507 15.84 -21.68 -22.81
N LEU A 508 16.42 -20.52 -22.49
CA LEU A 508 15.67 -19.27 -22.38
C LEU A 508 15.05 -18.88 -23.73
N LYS A 509 13.72 -18.72 -23.76
CA LYS A 509 13.00 -18.11 -24.90
C LYS A 509 12.77 -16.62 -24.70
N LEU A 510 13.59 -16.01 -23.84
CA LEU A 510 13.37 -14.68 -23.32
C LEU A 510 13.53 -13.65 -24.44
N VAL A 511 12.44 -12.92 -24.70
CA VAL A 511 12.39 -11.81 -25.66
C VAL A 511 12.19 -10.45 -24.98
N ARG A 512 11.77 -10.45 -23.71
CA ARG A 512 11.60 -9.23 -22.91
C ARG A 512 12.26 -9.39 -21.54
N LEU A 513 13.20 -8.51 -21.23
CA LEU A 513 13.91 -8.47 -19.94
C LEU A 513 13.83 -7.07 -19.35
N SER A 514 13.38 -6.97 -18.10
CA SER A 514 13.47 -5.75 -17.29
C SER A 514 14.37 -5.99 -16.09
N LEU A 515 15.37 -5.12 -15.95
CA LEU A 515 16.29 -4.99 -14.81
C LEU A 515 16.31 -3.52 -14.35
N ARG A 516 15.20 -2.82 -14.53
CA ARG A 516 15.06 -1.41 -14.16
C ARG A 516 15.29 -1.23 -12.65
N GLY A 517 15.95 -0.15 -12.22
CA GLY A 517 16.11 0.13 -10.77
C GLY A 517 16.98 -0.90 -10.03
N CYS A 518 17.81 -1.64 -10.75
CA CYS A 518 18.74 -2.61 -10.18
C CYS A 518 20.13 -1.97 -9.95
N ARG A 519 21.17 -2.78 -9.76
CA ARG A 519 22.56 -2.33 -9.58
C ARG A 519 23.43 -2.72 -10.77
N VAL A 520 22.88 -2.60 -11.98
CA VAL A 520 23.58 -2.94 -13.22
C VAL A 520 24.51 -1.80 -13.63
N THR A 521 25.73 -2.13 -14.05
CA THR A 521 26.74 -1.21 -14.56
C THR A 521 27.08 -1.53 -16.02
N ASP A 522 28.08 -0.85 -16.58
CA ASP A 522 28.65 -1.17 -17.89
C ASP A 522 29.11 -2.64 -17.99
N ALA A 523 29.52 -3.27 -16.90
CA ALA A 523 29.93 -4.68 -16.92
C ALA A 523 28.75 -5.61 -17.22
N GLY A 524 27.62 -5.43 -16.54
CA GLY A 524 26.41 -6.22 -16.80
C GLY A 524 25.80 -5.92 -18.18
N ALA A 525 25.77 -4.65 -18.58
CA ALA A 525 25.35 -4.25 -19.92
C ALA A 525 26.18 -4.94 -21.02
N ARG A 526 27.51 -4.99 -20.86
CA ARG A 526 28.41 -5.69 -21.78
C ARG A 526 28.19 -7.21 -21.80
N ALA A 527 27.94 -7.82 -20.65
CA ALA A 527 27.65 -9.25 -20.56
C ALA A 527 26.39 -9.60 -21.36
N LEU A 528 25.31 -8.83 -21.18
CA LEU A 528 24.07 -9.01 -21.93
C LEU A 528 24.27 -8.74 -23.43
N ALA A 529 24.99 -7.67 -23.79
CA ALA A 529 25.21 -7.30 -25.19
C ALA A 529 25.89 -8.42 -26.01
N ARG A 530 26.82 -9.15 -25.41
CA ARG A 530 27.59 -10.20 -26.10
C ARG A 530 26.71 -11.39 -26.53
N GLU A 531 25.83 -11.86 -25.65
CA GLU A 531 25.14 -13.15 -25.82
C GLU A 531 23.62 -13.01 -26.08
N ALA A 532 23.02 -11.87 -25.70
CA ALA A 532 21.61 -11.58 -25.92
C ALA A 532 21.32 -10.86 -27.25
N ALA A 533 22.35 -10.63 -28.07
CA ALA A 533 22.22 -9.91 -29.32
C ALA A 533 21.21 -10.59 -30.27
N GLY A 534 20.23 -9.84 -30.77
CA GLY A 534 19.17 -10.32 -31.65
C GLY A 534 18.15 -11.25 -30.99
N ARG A 535 18.26 -11.51 -29.68
CA ARG A 535 17.33 -12.38 -28.92
C ARG A 535 16.26 -11.59 -28.18
N LEU A 536 16.61 -10.40 -27.69
CA LEU A 536 15.71 -9.55 -26.91
C LEU A 536 15.05 -8.49 -27.81
N CYS A 537 13.72 -8.55 -27.91
CA CYS A 537 12.91 -7.48 -28.50
C CYS A 537 12.72 -6.30 -27.54
N ARG A 538 12.94 -6.47 -26.24
CA ARG A 538 12.92 -5.37 -25.26
C ARG A 538 13.87 -5.62 -24.11
N LEU A 539 14.73 -4.66 -23.83
CA LEU A 539 15.65 -4.65 -22.70
C LEU A 539 15.49 -3.33 -21.93
N ASP A 540 15.00 -3.43 -20.69
CA ASP A 540 14.90 -2.28 -19.78
C ASP A 540 16.00 -2.32 -18.72
N LEU A 541 16.93 -1.38 -18.83
CA LEU A 541 18.03 -1.11 -17.91
C LEU A 541 17.88 0.30 -17.28
N GLY A 542 16.68 0.90 -17.30
CA GLY A 542 16.47 2.22 -16.72
C GLY A 542 16.77 2.28 -15.23
N ARG A 543 17.11 3.46 -14.68
CA ARG A 543 17.44 3.65 -13.24
C ARG A 543 18.58 2.72 -12.77
N ASN A 544 19.65 2.61 -13.54
CA ASN A 544 20.85 1.85 -13.19
C ASN A 544 22.10 2.76 -13.24
N ALA A 545 23.30 2.17 -13.26
CA ALA A 545 24.57 2.87 -13.41
C ALA A 545 25.26 2.55 -14.75
N VAL A 546 24.47 2.35 -15.81
CA VAL A 546 24.99 2.15 -17.18
C VAL A 546 25.48 3.49 -17.73
N GLY A 547 26.71 3.53 -18.21
CA GLY A 547 27.33 4.68 -18.85
C GLY A 547 27.63 4.43 -20.32
N ASP A 548 28.54 5.25 -20.86
CA ASP A 548 28.91 5.21 -22.27
C ASP A 548 29.37 3.83 -22.74
N ALA A 549 30.24 3.16 -21.98
CA ALA A 549 30.81 1.89 -22.41
C ALA A 549 29.77 0.76 -22.41
N GLY A 550 28.75 0.84 -21.57
CA GLY A 550 27.61 -0.06 -21.58
C GLY A 550 26.71 0.19 -22.79
N LEU A 551 26.40 1.45 -23.12
CA LEU A 551 25.63 1.78 -24.33
C LEU A 551 26.37 1.39 -25.61
N GLU A 552 27.68 1.65 -25.69
CA GLU A 552 28.53 1.25 -26.82
C GLU A 552 28.43 -0.27 -27.11
N ALA A 553 28.40 -1.08 -26.05
CA ALA A 553 28.22 -2.52 -26.19
C ALA A 553 26.80 -2.89 -26.63
N LEU A 554 25.79 -2.31 -25.96
CA LEU A 554 24.38 -2.57 -26.24
C LEU A 554 23.92 -2.08 -27.62
N ALA A 555 24.59 -1.07 -28.18
CA ALA A 555 24.33 -0.58 -29.54
C ALA A 555 24.39 -1.71 -30.57
N HIS A 556 25.26 -2.70 -30.35
CA HIS A 556 25.44 -3.85 -31.26
C HIS A 556 24.53 -5.04 -30.92
N ALA A 557 23.76 -4.96 -29.81
CA ALA A 557 22.89 -6.05 -29.39
C ALA A 557 21.63 -6.15 -30.29
N GLY A 558 21.18 -5.07 -30.93
CA GLY A 558 20.17 -5.06 -32.01
C GLY A 558 18.77 -5.64 -31.70
N GLY A 559 17.76 -5.26 -32.49
CA GLY A 559 16.51 -6.02 -32.66
C GLY A 559 15.30 -5.64 -31.80
N GLY A 560 15.20 -4.43 -31.24
CA GLY A 560 14.03 -4.07 -30.44
C GLY A 560 14.06 -2.73 -29.71
N GLU A 561 13.46 -2.69 -28.51
CA GLU A 561 13.38 -1.54 -27.64
C GLU A 561 14.47 -1.58 -26.55
N LEU A 562 15.35 -0.59 -26.51
CA LEU A 562 16.38 -0.41 -25.49
C LEU A 562 16.01 0.76 -24.57
N LEU A 563 15.70 0.47 -23.30
CA LEU A 563 15.32 1.48 -22.32
C LEU A 563 16.45 1.70 -21.33
N LEU A 564 17.06 2.88 -21.37
CA LEU A 564 18.19 3.31 -20.55
C LEU A 564 17.88 4.64 -19.83
N GLY A 565 16.61 4.96 -19.62
CA GLY A 565 16.21 6.18 -18.91
C GLY A 565 16.76 6.25 -17.48
N THR A 566 17.19 7.41 -17.00
CA THR A 566 17.82 7.60 -15.68
C THR A 566 19.08 6.74 -15.51
N ASN A 567 20.11 6.99 -16.31
CA ASN A 567 21.41 6.32 -16.26
C ASN A 567 22.55 7.36 -16.31
N ARG A 568 23.78 6.94 -16.62
CA ARG A 568 24.98 7.79 -16.70
C ARG A 568 25.52 7.86 -18.14
N VAL A 569 24.67 7.71 -19.15
CA VAL A 569 25.07 7.81 -20.55
C VAL A 569 25.37 9.27 -20.89
N GLY A 570 26.56 9.54 -21.42
CA GLY A 570 26.95 10.86 -21.90
C GLY A 570 27.00 10.94 -23.42
N ASP A 571 27.44 12.10 -23.92
CA ASP A 571 27.52 12.38 -25.35
C ASP A 571 28.34 11.34 -26.11
N ARG A 572 29.46 10.88 -25.55
CA ARG A 572 30.36 9.92 -26.19
C ARG A 572 29.65 8.59 -26.49
N GLY A 573 28.96 8.02 -25.51
CA GLY A 573 28.24 6.76 -25.70
C GLY A 573 27.11 6.89 -26.72
N PHE A 574 26.39 8.01 -26.68
CA PHE A 574 25.30 8.26 -27.61
C PHE A 574 25.78 8.56 -29.04
N LEU A 575 26.89 9.29 -29.22
CA LEU A 575 27.51 9.48 -30.54
C LEU A 575 27.99 8.16 -31.13
N SER A 576 28.51 7.24 -30.30
CA SER A 576 28.87 5.89 -30.74
C SER A 576 27.64 5.10 -31.22
N LEU A 577 26.51 5.21 -30.52
CA LEU A 577 25.23 4.64 -30.96
C LEU A 577 24.81 5.16 -32.34
N LEU A 578 24.90 6.48 -32.56
CA LEU A 578 24.60 7.07 -33.87
C LEU A 578 25.57 6.56 -34.95
N GLY A 579 26.86 6.45 -34.65
CA GLY A 579 27.86 5.91 -35.56
C GLY A 579 27.61 4.44 -35.93
N ALA A 580 27.17 3.60 -34.97
CA ALA A 580 26.76 2.23 -35.23
C ALA A 580 25.55 2.17 -36.19
N ALA A 581 24.58 3.06 -36.00
CA ALA A 581 23.43 3.20 -36.89
C ALA A 581 23.79 3.78 -38.28
N GLU A 582 24.93 4.47 -38.41
CA GLU A 582 25.46 4.93 -39.70
C GLU A 582 26.14 3.81 -40.49
N GLY A 583 26.97 3.01 -39.81
CA GLY A 583 27.91 2.08 -40.43
C GLY A 583 27.34 0.77 -40.95
N ASP A 584 26.10 0.41 -40.60
CA ASP A 584 25.48 -0.88 -40.98
C ASP A 584 24.00 -0.71 -41.38
N GLU A 585 23.67 -0.97 -42.65
CA GLU A 585 22.29 -0.87 -43.17
C GLU A 585 21.36 -1.99 -42.67
N SER A 586 21.92 -3.06 -42.09
CA SER A 586 21.18 -4.14 -41.43
C SER A 586 20.89 -3.85 -39.96
N TRP A 587 21.52 -2.82 -39.39
CA TRP A 587 21.35 -2.41 -38.01
C TRP A 587 19.94 -1.87 -37.76
N GLU A 588 19.27 -2.39 -36.73
CA GLU A 588 17.95 -1.91 -36.32
C GLU A 588 17.77 -1.92 -34.81
N LEU A 589 17.45 -0.75 -34.25
CA LEU A 589 16.85 -0.57 -32.93
C LEU A 589 15.53 0.17 -33.10
N GLY A 590 14.44 -0.53 -32.78
CA GLY A 590 13.08 -0.01 -32.93
C GLY A 590 12.81 1.20 -32.03
N PHE A 591 13.35 1.22 -30.82
CA PHE A 591 13.18 2.36 -29.91
C PHE A 591 14.33 2.44 -28.91
N VAL A 592 14.86 3.64 -28.70
CA VAL A 592 15.87 3.91 -27.68
C VAL A 592 15.38 5.00 -26.73
N ASN A 593 15.31 4.69 -25.44
CA ASN A 593 15.01 5.67 -24.39
C ASN A 593 16.28 6.03 -23.62
N LEU A 594 16.71 7.28 -23.71
CA LEU A 594 17.82 7.87 -22.96
C LEU A 594 17.34 9.05 -22.12
N THR A 595 16.10 9.00 -21.63
CA THR A 595 15.55 10.06 -20.78
C THR A 595 16.39 10.26 -19.53
N SER A 596 16.53 11.48 -19.02
CA SER A 596 17.28 11.77 -17.78
C SER A 596 18.68 11.13 -17.74
N ASN A 597 19.50 11.38 -18.76
CA ASN A 597 20.90 10.97 -18.83
C ASN A 597 21.82 12.21 -18.79
N LEU A 598 23.07 12.08 -19.21
CA LEU A 598 24.08 13.13 -19.20
C LEU A 598 24.33 13.67 -20.62
N LEU A 599 23.29 13.73 -21.46
CA LEU A 599 23.39 14.24 -22.83
C LEU A 599 23.34 15.77 -22.85
N THR A 600 24.20 16.37 -23.66
CA THR A 600 24.27 17.83 -23.86
C THR A 600 23.67 18.27 -25.20
N SER A 601 23.66 19.58 -25.45
CA SER A 601 23.31 20.13 -26.78
C SER A 601 24.14 19.51 -27.91
N THR A 602 25.39 19.13 -27.66
CA THR A 602 26.30 18.55 -28.67
C THR A 602 25.75 17.25 -29.27
N SER A 603 25.32 16.32 -28.42
CA SER A 603 24.74 15.05 -28.88
C SER A 603 23.36 15.22 -29.50
N VAL A 604 22.56 16.15 -28.98
CA VAL A 604 21.22 16.45 -29.53
C VAL A 604 21.32 17.04 -30.93
N ASP A 605 22.25 17.98 -31.14
CA ASP A 605 22.51 18.57 -32.46
C ASP A 605 23.05 17.52 -33.44
N ALA A 606 23.91 16.60 -32.97
CA ALA A 606 24.39 15.47 -33.76
C ALA A 606 23.25 14.52 -34.16
N ALA A 607 22.31 14.23 -33.25
CA ALA A 607 21.12 13.43 -33.59
C ALA A 607 20.24 14.12 -34.63
N ALA A 608 20.06 15.45 -34.53
CA ALA A 608 19.32 16.22 -35.52
C ALA A 608 19.98 16.16 -36.91
N ALA A 609 21.32 16.30 -36.96
CA ALA A 609 22.10 16.16 -38.18
C ALA A 609 21.97 14.74 -38.79
N PHE A 610 22.12 13.70 -37.98
CA PHE A 610 21.95 12.29 -38.40
C PHE A 610 20.57 12.06 -39.04
N LEU A 611 19.49 12.50 -38.38
CA LEU A 611 18.12 12.34 -38.89
C LEU A 611 17.91 13.05 -40.23
N ARG A 612 18.46 14.27 -40.41
CA ARG A 612 18.38 15.00 -41.69
C ARG A 612 19.14 14.29 -42.79
N GLN A 613 20.36 13.83 -42.51
CA GLN A 613 21.18 13.14 -43.49
C GLN A 613 20.48 11.88 -43.99
N ARG A 614 19.88 11.10 -43.07
CA ARG A 614 19.10 9.90 -43.42
C ARG A 614 17.83 10.25 -44.18
N ALA A 615 17.09 11.28 -43.77
CA ALA A 615 15.90 11.74 -44.50
C ALA A 615 16.24 12.19 -45.94
N ALA A 616 17.40 12.81 -46.15
CA ALA A 616 17.87 13.25 -47.46
C ALA A 616 18.36 12.11 -48.36
N SER A 617 19.00 11.08 -47.80
CA SER A 617 19.53 9.95 -48.57
C SER A 617 18.47 8.91 -48.93
N GLY A 618 17.33 8.87 -48.22
CA GLY A 618 16.23 7.93 -48.47
C GLY A 618 16.56 6.47 -48.17
N GLY A 619 17.72 6.18 -47.58
CA GLY A 619 18.12 4.84 -47.13
C GLY A 619 17.36 4.39 -45.86
N ARG A 620 17.49 3.13 -45.46
CA ARG A 620 16.80 2.61 -44.25
C ARG A 620 17.25 3.37 -42.99
N LEU A 621 16.30 3.83 -42.18
CA LEU A 621 16.57 4.36 -40.84
C LEU A 621 16.51 3.20 -39.84
N GLY A 622 17.67 2.72 -39.38
CA GLY A 622 17.74 1.65 -38.38
C GLY A 622 17.27 2.07 -36.98
N LEU A 623 17.27 3.38 -36.68
CA LEU A 623 16.80 3.94 -35.41
C LEU A 623 15.35 4.45 -35.56
N LEU A 624 14.37 3.62 -35.23
CA LEU A 624 12.96 3.93 -35.50
C LEU A 624 12.29 4.80 -34.44
N GLY A 625 12.92 5.04 -33.30
CA GLY A 625 12.36 5.95 -32.30
C GLY A 625 13.39 6.28 -31.23
N LEU A 626 13.37 7.53 -30.78
CA LEU A 626 14.35 8.06 -29.85
C LEU A 626 13.72 9.02 -28.85
N ASP A 627 13.87 8.73 -27.56
CA ASP A 627 13.43 9.61 -26.48
C ASP A 627 14.62 10.09 -25.65
N LEU A 628 14.93 11.38 -25.74
CA LEU A 628 16.04 12.02 -25.03
C LEU A 628 15.52 13.06 -24.02
N THR A 629 14.26 12.96 -23.59
CA THR A 629 13.63 13.91 -22.68
C THR A 629 14.39 14.05 -21.34
N TYR A 630 14.40 15.26 -20.76
CA TYR A 630 15.06 15.57 -19.48
C TYR A 630 16.59 15.41 -19.48
N ASN A 631 17.24 15.71 -20.61
CA ASN A 631 18.69 15.88 -20.72
C ASN A 631 19.07 17.38 -20.76
N ASP A 632 20.35 17.69 -20.60
CA ASP A 632 20.90 19.05 -20.50
C ASP A 632 21.16 19.69 -21.88
N ALA A 633 20.09 19.91 -22.64
CA ALA A 633 20.16 20.52 -23.97
C ALA A 633 19.46 21.87 -24.04
N SER A 634 20.03 22.78 -24.82
CA SER A 634 19.46 24.11 -25.04
C SER A 634 18.10 24.04 -25.74
N VAL A 635 17.21 24.98 -25.45
CA VAL A 635 15.89 25.08 -26.11
C VAL A 635 16.02 25.15 -27.63
N ALA A 636 17.10 25.77 -28.14
CA ALA A 636 17.39 25.85 -29.57
C ALA A 636 17.67 24.45 -30.16
N SER A 637 18.57 23.68 -29.54
CA SER A 637 18.89 22.30 -29.92
C SER A 637 17.67 21.39 -29.86
N VAL A 638 16.84 21.52 -28.81
CA VAL A 638 15.58 20.76 -28.69
C VAL A 638 14.62 21.06 -29.85
N ARG A 639 14.46 22.34 -30.19
CA ARG A 639 13.59 22.75 -31.30
C ARG A 639 14.13 22.22 -32.63
N ASP A 640 15.44 22.27 -32.82
CA ASP A 640 16.12 21.79 -34.01
C ASP A 640 15.95 20.28 -34.19
N PHE A 641 16.20 19.51 -33.13
CA PHE A 641 15.99 18.06 -33.10
C PHE A 641 14.55 17.67 -33.41
N ARG A 642 13.55 18.34 -32.81
CA ARG A 642 12.13 18.07 -33.10
C ARG A 642 11.79 18.31 -34.58
N ALA A 643 12.33 19.37 -35.18
CA ALA A 643 12.11 19.66 -36.60
C ALA A 643 12.76 18.59 -37.50
N ALA A 644 13.99 18.17 -37.18
CA ALA A 644 14.68 17.09 -37.89
C ALA A 644 13.94 15.75 -37.77
N ALA A 645 13.44 15.42 -36.58
CA ALA A 645 12.65 14.22 -36.33
C ALA A 645 11.32 14.22 -37.10
N ALA A 646 10.61 15.35 -37.14
CA ALA A 646 9.38 15.48 -37.92
C ALA A 646 9.63 15.30 -39.42
N ALA A 647 10.73 15.86 -39.94
CA ALA A 647 11.12 15.67 -41.34
C ALA A 647 11.49 14.20 -41.64
N ALA A 648 12.23 13.54 -40.75
CA ALA A 648 12.56 12.13 -40.89
C ALA A 648 11.32 11.23 -40.86
N ALA A 649 10.36 11.50 -39.96
CA ALA A 649 9.10 10.74 -39.87
C ALA A 649 8.22 10.88 -41.12
N ALA A 650 8.31 12.00 -41.85
CA ALA A 650 7.63 12.18 -43.13
C ALA A 650 8.21 11.29 -44.25
N VAL A 651 9.50 10.96 -44.18
CA VAL A 651 10.20 10.09 -45.15
C VAL A 651 10.10 8.62 -44.73
N PHE A 652 10.09 8.34 -43.43
CA PHE A 652 10.10 7.00 -42.86
C PHE A 652 8.86 6.77 -41.97
N PRO A 653 7.73 6.27 -42.53
CA PRO A 653 6.47 6.11 -41.80
C PRO A 653 6.55 5.18 -40.58
N GLN A 654 7.52 4.27 -40.57
CA GLN A 654 7.80 3.34 -39.47
C GLN A 654 8.44 4.01 -38.24
N VAL A 655 8.89 5.27 -38.36
CA VAL A 655 9.49 6.02 -37.25
C VAL A 655 8.42 6.39 -36.24
N ARG A 656 8.54 5.85 -35.04
CA ARG A 656 7.77 6.26 -33.86
C ARG A 656 8.21 7.66 -33.44
N ALA A 657 7.29 8.42 -32.83
CA ALA A 657 7.56 9.78 -32.40
C ALA A 657 8.85 9.89 -31.58
N CYS A 658 9.84 10.62 -32.09
CA CYS A 658 11.02 10.97 -31.32
C CYS A 658 10.65 12.10 -30.35
N HIS A 659 10.94 11.91 -29.07
CA HIS A 659 10.56 12.83 -28.01
C HIS A 659 11.80 13.49 -27.40
N PHE A 660 11.69 14.80 -27.16
CA PHE A 660 12.64 15.56 -26.36
C PHE A 660 11.87 16.69 -25.69
N THR A 661 11.87 16.77 -24.36
CA THR A 661 11.55 18.00 -23.64
C THR A 661 12.79 18.43 -22.83
N ALA A 662 13.09 19.73 -22.84
CA ALA A 662 14.17 20.28 -22.03
C ALA A 662 13.85 20.05 -20.55
N GLY A 663 14.86 19.69 -19.75
CA GLY A 663 14.72 19.72 -18.30
C GLY A 663 14.37 21.14 -17.85
N CYS A 664 13.40 21.29 -16.94
CA CYS A 664 13.17 22.56 -16.27
C CYS A 664 14.39 22.84 -15.37
N GLY A 665 15.34 23.62 -15.90
CA GLY A 665 16.37 24.28 -15.13
C GLY A 665 15.84 25.56 -14.48
#